data_AF-A0A167VMT9-F1
#
_entry.id   AF-A0A167VMT9-F1
#
_cell.length_a   1.000
_cell.length_b   1.000
_cell.length_c   1.000
_cell.angle_alpha   90.00
_cell.angle_beta   90.00
_cell.angle_gamma   90.00
#
_symmetry.space_group_name_H-M   'P 1'
#
loop_
_entity.id
_entity.type
_entity.pdbx_description
1 polymer ?
#
loop_
_entity_poly.entity_id
_entity_poly.type
_entity_poly.pdbx_seq_one_letter_code
_entity_poly.pdbx_strand_id
1 'polypeptide(L)'
;MAPLFSWTASVLALGSTVLAMDRLDMQARLLPRENKPLGSWLATEAAVAVDRILSNIGSTGQYATDAGSGIVIASPSTDYPNYYYTWSRDAALVIKTLVELFRHGETSLQATILHYIDAQASLQTVANPSGSLADDGAGLGEPKFHVNATAFTGNWGRPQRDGPALRATALVDFGHWLLDNGYASLALDNVWPVVRNDLAYVAQYWNQTGFDLWEEISGSSFFTLSAQHRALVEGSAFAARVNASCTACDVQAPQVRCFLQSFWTGAYINANLVDGGNAGGRSGKDANTVLGSIHVFDPRAACDDTTFQPCSARALANHKVFTDAFRAVYGINAGRGAGIAANVGRYPEDVYYDGNPWYLAALAAAEQLYDALYQWHQLGGLTITSTSLAFFRDLYSAAAVGTYNASSSSSSSSSSSSPVYDVIVGAVRDYADGYMALVQDYALTNGSLPEQYDRASGAPTSARDLTWSYAALLTANLRRNAVVPEPWGASDATSLPSVCAATAATGTFAPVTPSPWPSTLTSSTPTTTTTSTTTTTTACHTPAAVAVSFNEQATTNVGETVLLAGSLDDLGGWDPEHAVALSAGAYTPSNPLWTVTLALPAGTAFEYKYIRRAADGSIVWESDPNRAYTVPVGCDVVTATEDDSWR
;
A
#
# COMPACT_ATOMS: atom_id res chain seq x y z
N MET A 1 -56.07 -39.45 -46.75
CA MET A 1 -56.12 -37.97 -46.87
C MET A 1 -54.86 -37.54 -47.59
N ALA A 2 -55.05 -36.73 -48.62
CA ALA A 2 -54.10 -36.42 -49.69
C ALA A 2 -53.06 -35.33 -49.24
N PRO A 3 -52.11 -34.90 -50.10
CA PRO A 3 -50.68 -35.22 -49.93
C PRO A 3 -49.77 -33.96 -50.10
N LEU A 4 -48.47 -34.19 -50.36
CA LEU A 4 -47.60 -33.44 -51.31
C LEU A 4 -46.54 -32.43 -50.80
N PHE A 5 -45.33 -32.77 -51.26
CA PHE A 5 -44.29 -31.95 -51.92
C PHE A 5 -43.31 -31.05 -51.15
N SER A 6 -42.06 -31.31 -51.52
CA SER A 6 -40.78 -30.67 -51.22
C SER A 6 -40.44 -29.47 -52.11
N TRP A 7 -39.49 -28.64 -51.63
CA TRP A 7 -38.33 -27.99 -52.30
C TRP A 7 -38.11 -26.51 -51.89
N THR A 8 -36.81 -26.19 -51.70
CA THR A 8 -36.07 -24.94 -52.00
C THR A 8 -36.10 -23.70 -51.08
N ALA A 9 -34.96 -23.51 -50.42
CA ALA A 9 -33.95 -22.45 -50.59
C ALA A 9 -34.34 -20.95 -50.72
N SER A 10 -33.90 -20.19 -49.70
CA SER A 10 -33.16 -18.91 -49.70
C SER A 10 -33.64 -17.69 -50.51
N VAL A 11 -33.84 -16.55 -49.80
CA VAL A 11 -33.12 -15.25 -49.91
C VAL A 11 -34.00 -14.04 -49.47
N LEU A 12 -33.51 -13.28 -48.46
CA LEU A 12 -33.62 -11.82 -48.12
C LEU A 12 -35.00 -11.09 -48.24
N ALA A 13 -35.46 -10.24 -47.32
CA ALA A 13 -34.77 -9.20 -46.56
C ALA A 13 -35.62 -8.58 -45.41
N LEU A 14 -34.90 -8.03 -44.42
CA LEU A 14 -35.19 -6.86 -43.56
C LEU A 14 -36.32 -6.88 -42.52
N GLY A 15 -35.92 -6.75 -41.25
CA GLY A 15 -36.72 -6.03 -40.26
C GLY A 15 -36.55 -6.50 -38.81
N SER A 16 -35.97 -5.62 -37.99
CA SER A 16 -36.13 -5.57 -36.53
C SER A 16 -35.16 -6.41 -35.69
N THR A 17 -34.01 -5.79 -35.47
CA THR A 17 -33.06 -6.00 -34.38
C THR A 17 -33.64 -5.56 -33.01
N VAL A 18 -32.93 -6.01 -31.97
CA VAL A 18 -32.87 -5.56 -30.57
C VAL A 18 -33.58 -6.49 -29.58
N LEU A 19 -32.81 -6.87 -28.55
CA LEU A 19 -33.11 -7.73 -27.38
C LEU A 19 -32.67 -9.20 -27.48
N ALA A 20 -31.36 -9.45 -27.66
CA ALA A 20 -30.67 -10.65 -27.15
C ALA A 20 -29.13 -10.56 -27.28
N MET A 21 -28.49 -9.57 -26.67
CA MET A 21 -27.04 -9.59 -26.43
C MET A 21 -26.78 -8.97 -25.07
N ASP A 22 -26.70 -9.80 -24.03
CA ASP A 22 -26.05 -9.44 -22.75
C ASP A 22 -25.80 -10.68 -21.88
N ARG A 23 -25.19 -11.73 -22.45
CA ARG A 23 -24.69 -12.91 -21.71
C ARG A 23 -23.50 -13.61 -22.39
N LEU A 24 -22.64 -12.88 -23.08
CA LEU A 24 -21.42 -13.44 -23.67
C LEU A 24 -20.31 -12.38 -23.62
N ASP A 25 -19.65 -12.21 -22.48
CA ASP A 25 -18.23 -11.81 -22.45
C ASP A 25 -17.54 -11.99 -21.07
N MET A 26 -17.80 -13.11 -20.38
CA MET A 26 -17.09 -13.47 -19.14
C MET A 26 -16.37 -14.82 -19.28
N GLN A 27 -15.73 -15.02 -20.43
CA GLN A 27 -14.70 -16.03 -20.62
C GLN A 27 -13.51 -15.35 -21.31
N ALA A 28 -12.79 -14.53 -20.56
CA ALA A 28 -11.39 -14.28 -20.88
C ALA A 28 -10.67 -15.64 -20.76
N ARG A 29 -10.58 -16.36 -21.87
CA ARG A 29 -9.66 -17.51 -21.99
C ARG A 29 -8.28 -16.99 -21.61
N LEU A 30 -7.71 -17.59 -20.56
CA LEU A 30 -6.29 -17.49 -20.25
C LEU A 30 -5.52 -17.91 -21.51
N LEU A 31 -5.14 -16.95 -22.35
CA LEU A 31 -4.07 -17.17 -23.31
C LEU A 31 -2.80 -17.26 -22.46
N PRO A 32 -2.01 -18.35 -22.57
CA PRO A 32 -0.71 -18.42 -21.94
C PRO A 32 0.06 -17.16 -22.30
N ARG A 33 0.54 -16.44 -21.29
CA ARG A 33 1.45 -15.33 -21.49
C ARG A 33 2.62 -15.84 -22.33
N GLU A 34 3.14 -15.03 -23.26
CA GLU A 34 4.51 -15.23 -23.73
C GLU A 34 5.38 -15.42 -22.48
N ASN A 35 6.17 -16.50 -22.44
CA ASN A 35 7.12 -16.78 -21.35
C ASN A 35 8.20 -15.67 -21.30
N LYS A 36 7.83 -14.50 -20.80
CA LYS A 36 8.73 -13.40 -20.54
C LYS A 36 9.58 -13.79 -19.34
N PRO A 37 10.92 -13.67 -19.40
CA PRO A 37 11.77 -13.88 -18.24
C PRO A 37 11.28 -13.04 -17.06
N LEU A 38 11.26 -13.62 -15.85
CA LEU A 38 10.71 -13.01 -14.63
C LEU A 38 11.15 -11.55 -14.44
N GLY A 39 12.44 -11.26 -14.61
CA GLY A 39 12.97 -9.90 -14.47
C GLY A 39 12.37 -8.89 -15.46
N SER A 40 12.10 -9.29 -16.71
CA SER A 40 11.45 -8.42 -17.70
C SER A 40 9.97 -8.19 -17.41
N TRP A 41 9.30 -9.20 -16.82
CA TRP A 41 7.94 -9.03 -16.36
C TRP A 41 7.85 -8.07 -15.19
N LEU A 42 8.66 -8.29 -14.15
CA LEU A 42 8.67 -7.45 -12.94
C LEU A 42 8.97 -5.99 -13.25
N ALA A 43 9.86 -5.70 -14.20
CA ALA A 43 10.14 -4.33 -14.62
C ALA A 43 8.89 -3.63 -15.20
N THR A 44 8.02 -4.36 -15.91
CA THR A 44 6.76 -3.82 -16.44
C THR A 44 5.69 -3.76 -15.35
N GLU A 45 5.54 -4.84 -14.59
CA GLU A 45 4.47 -4.98 -13.61
C GLU A 45 4.65 -4.04 -12.41
N ALA A 46 5.89 -3.72 -12.04
CA ALA A 46 6.16 -2.74 -11.00
C ALA A 46 5.65 -1.34 -11.37
N ALA A 47 5.89 -0.89 -12.61
CA ALA A 47 5.35 0.39 -13.08
C ALA A 47 3.81 0.39 -13.07
N VAL A 48 3.20 -0.70 -13.56
CA VAL A 48 1.75 -0.86 -13.52
C VAL A 48 1.21 -0.87 -12.09
N ALA A 49 1.88 -1.54 -11.15
CA ALA A 49 1.47 -1.58 -9.75
C ALA A 49 1.45 -0.18 -9.11
N VAL A 50 2.42 0.69 -9.41
CA VAL A 50 2.40 2.09 -8.96
C VAL A 50 1.18 2.82 -9.52
N ASP A 51 0.95 2.73 -10.84
CA ASP A 51 -0.19 3.37 -11.49
C ASP A 51 -1.54 2.88 -10.94
N ARG A 52 -1.64 1.58 -10.64
CA ARG A 52 -2.84 0.96 -10.07
C ARG A 52 -3.07 1.35 -8.61
N ILE A 53 -2.01 1.49 -7.82
CA ILE A 53 -2.11 2.07 -6.47
C ILE A 53 -2.64 3.50 -6.57
N LEU A 54 -2.03 4.35 -7.40
CA LEU A 54 -2.46 5.74 -7.56
C LEU A 54 -3.90 5.84 -8.08
N SER A 55 -4.34 4.90 -8.93
CA SER A 55 -5.73 4.81 -9.39
C SER A 55 -6.71 4.55 -8.25
N ASN A 56 -6.28 3.91 -7.16
CA ASN A 56 -7.08 3.60 -5.98
C ASN A 56 -6.92 4.65 -4.84
N ILE A 57 -6.35 5.82 -5.12
CA ILE A 57 -6.19 6.88 -4.11
C ILE A 57 -6.99 8.12 -4.50
N GLY A 58 -7.83 8.57 -3.59
CA GLY A 58 -8.62 9.79 -3.77
C GLY A 58 -7.77 11.06 -3.72
N SER A 59 -8.20 12.15 -4.34
CA SER A 59 -9.43 12.30 -5.16
C SER A 59 -9.15 12.24 -6.66
N THR A 60 -7.91 11.93 -7.07
CA THR A 60 -7.45 11.98 -8.46
C THR A 60 -7.30 10.61 -9.11
N GLY A 61 -7.28 9.54 -8.31
CA GLY A 61 -7.19 8.17 -8.80
C GLY A 61 -8.40 7.81 -9.66
N GLN A 62 -8.15 7.18 -10.82
CA GLN A 62 -9.17 6.79 -11.79
C GLN A 62 -10.35 6.02 -11.17
N TYR A 63 -10.08 5.22 -10.14
CA TYR A 63 -11.04 4.38 -9.47
C TYR A 63 -11.52 4.93 -8.13
N ALA A 64 -11.07 6.11 -7.72
CA ALA A 64 -11.32 6.71 -6.41
C ALA A 64 -11.64 8.21 -6.52
N THR A 65 -12.27 8.64 -7.61
CA THR A 65 -12.54 10.06 -7.87
C THR A 65 -13.54 10.69 -6.91
N ASP A 66 -14.44 9.89 -6.32
CA ASP A 66 -15.39 10.30 -5.29
C ASP A 66 -14.89 10.05 -3.86
N ALA A 67 -13.70 9.47 -3.71
CA ALA A 67 -13.03 9.33 -2.42
C ALA A 67 -12.38 10.66 -2.01
N GLY A 68 -12.30 10.89 -0.70
CA GLY A 68 -11.61 12.07 -0.15
C GLY A 68 -10.12 12.09 -0.54
N SER A 69 -9.53 13.29 -0.63
CA SER A 69 -8.09 13.42 -0.89
C SER A 69 -7.27 12.65 0.16
N GLY A 70 -6.31 11.85 -0.29
CA GLY A 70 -5.47 11.03 0.58
C GLY A 70 -6.13 9.75 1.12
N ILE A 71 -7.40 9.49 0.76
CA ILE A 71 -8.08 8.24 1.11
C ILE A 71 -7.68 7.13 0.14
N VAL A 72 -7.10 6.06 0.68
CA VAL A 72 -6.72 4.86 -0.07
C VAL A 72 -7.88 3.87 -0.01
N ILE A 73 -8.52 3.53 -1.14
CA ILE A 73 -9.52 2.47 -1.16
C ILE A 73 -8.82 1.10 -1.17
N ALA A 74 -9.41 0.09 -0.54
CA ALA A 74 -8.86 -1.27 -0.61
C ALA A 74 -8.97 -1.86 -2.02
N SER A 75 -10.11 -1.65 -2.68
CA SER A 75 -10.35 -2.07 -4.06
C SER A 75 -11.51 -1.27 -4.68
N PRO A 76 -11.54 -1.09 -6.02
CA PRO A 76 -12.69 -0.55 -6.74
C PRO A 76 -13.92 -1.47 -6.79
N SER A 77 -13.85 -2.66 -6.20
CA SER A 77 -14.97 -3.59 -6.16
C SER A 77 -16.09 -3.07 -5.26
N THR A 78 -17.26 -2.81 -5.83
CA THR A 78 -18.45 -2.31 -5.11
C THR A 78 -19.49 -3.40 -4.85
N ASP A 79 -19.32 -4.59 -5.43
CA ASP A 79 -20.23 -5.72 -5.26
C ASP A 79 -19.47 -7.05 -5.31
N TYR A 80 -19.91 -8.00 -4.47
CA TYR A 80 -19.42 -9.39 -4.33
C TYR A 80 -17.91 -9.62 -4.61
N PRO A 81 -16.99 -9.06 -3.79
CA PRO A 81 -17.25 -8.37 -2.53
C PRO A 81 -17.27 -6.84 -2.68
N ASN A 82 -17.95 -6.15 -1.76
CA ASN A 82 -17.90 -4.69 -1.67
C ASN A 82 -16.72 -4.26 -0.79
N TYR A 83 -15.64 -3.83 -1.43
CA TYR A 83 -14.39 -3.36 -0.83
C TYR A 83 -14.14 -1.87 -1.07
N TYR A 84 -15.18 -1.13 -1.51
CA TYR A 84 -15.11 0.30 -1.74
C TYR A 84 -15.18 1.10 -0.43
N TYR A 85 -14.15 0.90 0.41
CA TYR A 85 -13.92 1.54 1.69
C TYR A 85 -12.42 1.75 1.88
N THR A 86 -12.06 2.58 2.84
CA THR A 86 -10.66 2.71 3.28
C THR A 86 -10.47 1.90 4.56
N TRP A 87 -9.50 0.99 4.55
CA TRP A 87 -9.06 0.28 5.75
C TRP A 87 -7.79 0.95 6.28
N SER A 88 -7.75 1.19 7.59
CA SER A 88 -6.59 1.81 8.25
C SER A 88 -5.30 1.00 8.01
N ARG A 89 -5.40 -0.34 7.98
CA ARG A 89 -4.28 -1.25 7.68
C ARG A 89 -3.80 -1.10 6.25
N ASP A 90 -4.69 -1.34 5.28
CA ASP A 90 -4.36 -1.33 3.86
C ASP A 90 -3.79 0.03 3.44
N ALA A 91 -4.43 1.13 3.86
CA ALA A 91 -3.94 2.47 3.59
C ALA A 91 -2.54 2.71 4.17
N ALA A 92 -2.30 2.32 5.43
CA ALA A 92 -0.99 2.49 6.05
C ALA A 92 0.11 1.64 5.39
N LEU A 93 -0.17 0.39 5.03
CA LEU A 93 0.78 -0.49 4.35
C LEU A 93 1.12 0.03 2.95
N VAL A 94 0.12 0.46 2.19
CA VAL A 94 0.31 1.04 0.85
C VAL A 94 1.12 2.32 0.93
N ILE A 95 0.79 3.21 1.85
CA ILE A 95 1.53 4.47 2.00
C ILE A 95 2.95 4.22 2.48
N LYS A 96 3.20 3.22 3.34
CA LYS A 96 4.55 2.83 3.72
C LYS A 96 5.38 2.41 2.49
N THR A 97 4.78 1.70 1.54
CA THR A 97 5.42 1.36 0.25
C THR A 97 5.68 2.60 -0.60
N LEU A 98 4.73 3.53 -0.69
CA LEU A 98 4.92 4.77 -1.47
C LEU A 98 5.99 5.68 -0.86
N VAL A 99 6.07 5.78 0.47
CA VAL A 99 7.14 6.51 1.18
C VAL A 99 8.49 5.88 0.85
N GLU A 100 8.58 4.55 0.84
CA GLU A 100 9.83 3.87 0.47
C GLU A 100 10.25 4.16 -0.98
N LEU A 101 9.33 4.07 -1.94
CA LEU A 101 9.60 4.43 -3.34
C LEU A 101 10.01 5.90 -3.50
N PHE A 102 9.32 6.81 -2.80
CA PHE A 102 9.65 8.23 -2.77
C PHE A 102 11.08 8.47 -2.29
N ARG A 103 11.49 7.81 -1.20
CA ARG A 103 12.87 7.90 -0.68
C ARG A 103 13.91 7.37 -1.66
N HIS A 104 13.53 6.42 -2.51
CA HIS A 104 14.39 5.86 -3.57
C HIS A 104 14.29 6.59 -4.92
N GLY A 105 13.62 7.75 -4.97
CA GLY A 105 13.68 8.68 -6.10
C GLY A 105 12.36 8.96 -6.81
N GLU A 106 11.27 8.28 -6.46
CA GLU A 106 9.95 8.49 -7.05
C GLU A 106 9.25 9.72 -6.45
N THR A 107 9.81 10.91 -6.72
CA THR A 107 9.40 12.18 -6.08
C THR A 107 7.98 12.64 -6.43
N SER A 108 7.40 12.14 -7.53
CA SER A 108 6.01 12.40 -7.92
C SER A 108 4.99 11.92 -6.88
N LEU A 109 5.37 10.98 -6.02
CA LEU A 109 4.51 10.42 -4.97
C LEU A 109 4.31 11.37 -3.77
N GLN A 110 5.08 12.45 -3.69
CA GLN A 110 5.07 13.35 -2.53
C GLN A 110 3.69 13.89 -2.21
N ALA A 111 2.96 14.41 -3.20
CA ALA A 111 1.63 15.00 -2.97
C ALA A 111 0.66 13.97 -2.36
N THR A 112 0.69 12.73 -2.86
CA THR A 112 -0.11 11.62 -2.33
C THR A 112 0.20 11.34 -0.86
N ILE A 113 1.48 11.32 -0.50
CA ILE A 113 1.93 11.09 0.89
C ILE A 113 1.45 12.22 1.82
N LEU A 114 1.58 13.48 1.37
CA LEU A 114 1.13 14.64 2.15
C LEU A 114 -0.39 14.63 2.36
N HIS A 115 -1.16 14.39 1.31
CA HIS A 115 -2.62 14.28 1.41
C HIS A 115 -3.07 13.14 2.32
N TYR A 116 -2.35 12.00 2.32
CA TYR A 116 -2.64 10.92 3.27
C TYR A 116 -2.45 11.37 4.73
N ILE A 117 -1.37 12.09 5.04
CA ILE A 117 -1.13 12.61 6.41
C ILE A 117 -2.29 13.51 6.85
N ASP A 118 -2.74 14.42 5.97
CA ASP A 118 -3.86 15.32 6.25
C ASP A 118 -5.19 14.56 6.43
N ALA A 119 -5.42 13.54 5.59
CA ALA A 119 -6.58 12.67 5.67
C ALA A 119 -6.61 11.91 7.00
N GLN A 120 -5.47 11.36 7.43
CA GLN A 120 -5.38 10.63 8.70
C GLN A 120 -5.55 11.55 9.91
N ALA A 121 -5.01 12.77 9.89
CA ALA A 121 -5.23 13.75 10.95
C ALA A 121 -6.73 14.03 11.15
N SER A 122 -7.48 14.14 10.06
CA SER A 122 -8.94 14.30 10.09
C SER A 122 -9.65 13.02 10.55
N LEU A 123 -9.28 11.87 9.98
CA LEU A 123 -9.92 10.57 10.25
C LEU A 123 -9.77 10.13 11.71
N GLN A 124 -8.64 10.45 12.36
CA GLN A 124 -8.45 10.19 13.80
C GLN A 124 -9.54 10.81 14.67
N THR A 125 -10.19 11.89 14.23
CA THR A 125 -11.25 12.58 14.99
C THR A 125 -12.65 11.98 14.81
N VAL A 126 -12.83 11.08 13.85
CA VAL A 126 -14.14 10.53 13.47
C VAL A 126 -14.60 9.52 14.51
N ALA A 127 -15.59 9.91 15.33
CA ALA A 127 -16.26 9.00 16.24
C ALA A 127 -16.96 7.87 15.46
N ASN A 128 -16.79 6.65 15.93
CA ASN A 128 -17.17 5.43 15.22
C ASN A 128 -17.58 4.33 16.22
N PRO A 129 -18.04 3.14 15.75
CA PRO A 129 -18.51 2.09 16.65
C PRO A 129 -17.47 1.51 17.61
N SER A 130 -16.16 1.66 17.35
CA SER A 130 -15.10 1.29 18.30
C SER A 130 -14.91 2.33 19.41
N GLY A 131 -15.31 3.60 19.18
CA GLY A 131 -15.21 4.67 20.17
C GLY A 131 -14.93 6.04 19.55
N SER A 132 -14.32 6.92 20.33
CA SER A 132 -13.94 8.27 19.90
C SER A 132 -12.47 8.57 20.22
N LEU A 133 -11.94 9.66 19.67
CA LEU A 133 -10.62 10.19 20.06
C LEU A 133 -10.65 10.85 21.44
N ALA A 134 -11.75 11.53 21.76
CA ALA A 134 -11.83 12.46 22.89
C ALA A 134 -11.99 11.77 24.25
N ASP A 135 -12.54 10.54 24.26
CA ASP A 135 -12.77 9.80 25.51
C ASP A 135 -11.50 9.12 26.00
N ASP A 136 -11.02 8.14 25.23
CA ASP A 136 -9.88 7.28 25.58
C ASP A 136 -9.10 6.79 24.35
N GLY A 137 -9.31 7.43 23.19
CA GLY A 137 -8.69 7.08 21.93
C GLY A 137 -9.19 5.78 21.29
N ALA A 138 -10.20 5.09 21.85
CA ALA A 138 -10.66 3.79 21.35
C ALA A 138 -11.11 3.81 19.88
N GLY A 139 -11.58 4.96 19.38
CA GLY A 139 -11.97 5.15 17.98
C GLY A 139 -10.83 4.90 16.97
N LEU A 140 -9.56 4.99 17.39
CA LEU A 140 -8.40 4.72 16.54
C LEU A 140 -8.26 3.24 16.14
N GLY A 141 -8.90 2.34 16.88
CA GLY A 141 -8.95 0.90 16.60
C GLY A 141 -10.01 0.49 15.57
N GLU A 142 -10.74 1.43 14.97
CA GLU A 142 -11.72 1.11 13.94
C GLU A 142 -11.01 0.64 12.66
N PRO A 143 -11.38 -0.53 12.11
CA PRO A 143 -10.68 -1.09 10.96
C PRO A 143 -10.87 -0.27 9.68
N LYS A 144 -12.08 0.23 9.45
CA LYS A 144 -12.48 0.78 8.16
C LYS A 144 -13.48 1.94 8.25
N PHE A 145 -13.45 2.77 7.22
CA PHE A 145 -14.29 3.96 7.08
C PHE A 145 -14.83 4.04 5.65
N HIS A 146 -15.88 4.82 5.43
CA HIS A 146 -16.33 5.15 4.09
C HIS A 146 -15.27 5.98 3.35
N VAL A 147 -15.28 5.92 2.01
CA VAL A 147 -14.31 6.62 1.16
C VAL A 147 -14.37 8.14 1.28
N ASN A 148 -15.47 8.68 1.80
CA ASN A 148 -15.64 10.10 2.13
C ASN A 148 -15.20 10.45 3.56
N ALA A 149 -14.39 9.58 4.19
CA ALA A 149 -13.89 9.71 5.56
C ALA A 149 -14.95 9.73 6.67
N THR A 150 -16.16 9.21 6.43
CA THR A 150 -17.19 9.05 7.47
C THR A 150 -17.16 7.65 8.10
N ALA A 151 -17.67 7.54 9.33
CA ALA A 151 -17.68 6.29 10.07
C ALA A 151 -18.52 5.21 9.38
N PHE A 152 -17.95 4.00 9.24
CA PHE A 152 -18.71 2.83 8.86
C PHE A 152 -19.49 2.31 10.09
N THR A 153 -20.82 2.32 10.03
CA THR A 153 -21.69 2.02 11.19
C THR A 153 -22.22 0.58 11.22
N GLY A 154 -21.92 -0.23 10.21
CA GLY A 154 -22.34 -1.63 10.15
C GLY A 154 -21.57 -2.55 11.12
N ASN A 155 -22.08 -3.75 11.37
CA ASN A 155 -21.36 -4.78 12.12
C ASN A 155 -20.07 -5.18 11.40
N TRP A 156 -19.00 -5.37 12.15
CA TRP A 156 -17.68 -5.73 11.63
C TRP A 156 -16.80 -6.33 12.73
N GLY A 157 -15.75 -7.04 12.36
CA GLY A 157 -14.72 -7.53 13.28
C GLY A 157 -13.87 -6.38 13.81
N ARG A 158 -14.33 -5.73 14.88
CA ARG A 158 -13.70 -4.56 15.52
C ARG A 158 -13.53 -4.75 17.04
N PRO A 159 -12.57 -4.05 17.68
CA PRO A 159 -11.51 -3.25 17.07
C PRO A 159 -10.45 -4.13 16.42
N GLN A 160 -9.67 -3.56 15.50
CA GLN A 160 -8.41 -4.13 15.03
C GLN A 160 -7.28 -3.21 15.46
N ARG A 161 -6.29 -3.78 16.16
CA ARG A 161 -5.33 -2.98 16.94
C ARG A 161 -3.99 -2.76 16.24
N ASP A 162 -3.86 -3.22 15.00
CA ASP A 162 -2.71 -3.08 14.13
C ASP A 162 -2.72 -1.75 13.36
N GLY A 163 -3.89 -1.24 12.97
CA GLY A 163 -4.04 -0.01 12.18
C GLY A 163 -3.22 1.18 12.71
N PRO A 164 -3.36 1.58 14.00
CA PRO A 164 -2.56 2.65 14.57
C PRO A 164 -1.05 2.40 14.52
N ALA A 165 -0.60 1.17 14.77
CA ALA A 165 0.83 0.83 14.71
C ALA A 165 1.37 0.98 13.28
N LEU A 166 0.68 0.43 12.30
CA LEU A 166 1.07 0.50 10.88
C LEU A 166 1.07 1.94 10.37
N ARG A 167 0.06 2.73 10.75
CA ARG A 167 -0.01 4.15 10.41
C ARG A 167 1.17 4.91 11.02
N ALA A 168 1.44 4.73 12.32
CA ALA A 168 2.60 5.32 12.97
C ALA A 168 3.91 4.98 12.21
N THR A 169 4.11 3.71 11.84
CA THR A 169 5.30 3.27 11.07
C THR A 169 5.44 3.97 9.72
N ALA A 170 4.34 4.12 8.96
CA ALA A 170 4.36 4.83 7.68
C ALA A 170 4.73 6.30 7.84
N LEU A 171 4.15 6.97 8.84
CA LEU A 171 4.37 8.39 9.09
C LEU A 171 5.74 8.67 9.69
N VAL A 172 6.26 7.80 10.56
CA VAL A 172 7.61 7.93 11.14
C VAL A 172 8.69 7.89 10.06
N ASP A 173 8.57 6.99 9.07
CA ASP A 173 9.55 6.90 7.97
C ASP A 173 9.62 8.21 7.16
N PHE A 174 8.46 8.76 6.79
CA PHE A 174 8.41 10.06 6.11
C PHE A 174 8.85 11.21 7.03
N GLY A 175 8.51 11.15 8.32
CA GLY A 175 8.96 12.10 9.33
C GLY A 175 10.49 12.16 9.47
N HIS A 176 11.16 11.00 9.43
CA HIS A 176 12.61 10.94 9.36
C HIS A 176 13.15 11.59 8.08
N TRP A 177 12.54 11.33 6.92
CA TRP A 177 12.91 12.01 5.68
C TRP A 177 12.81 13.53 5.80
N LEU A 178 11.72 14.05 6.37
CA LEU A 178 11.54 15.50 6.60
C LEU A 178 12.69 16.06 7.45
N LEU A 179 13.01 15.40 8.56
CA LEU A 179 14.10 15.82 9.45
C LEU A 179 15.46 15.79 8.75
N ASP A 180 15.75 14.74 7.99
CA ASP A 180 17.01 14.58 7.24
C ASP A 180 17.19 15.66 6.18
N ASN A 181 16.09 16.25 5.69
CA ASN A 181 16.08 17.27 4.63
C ASN A 181 15.78 18.69 5.13
N GLY A 182 15.88 18.94 6.43
CA GLY A 182 15.76 20.28 7.02
C GLY A 182 14.34 20.78 7.26
N TYR A 183 13.34 19.90 7.14
CA TYR A 183 11.92 20.20 7.37
C TYR A 183 11.47 19.83 8.79
N ALA A 184 12.29 20.15 9.80
CA ALA A 184 12.05 19.76 11.18
C ALA A 184 10.73 20.30 11.76
N SER A 185 10.31 21.51 11.37
CA SER A 185 9.02 22.08 11.78
C SER A 185 7.85 21.25 11.24
N LEU A 186 7.87 20.85 9.97
CA LEU A 186 6.81 20.02 9.39
C LEU A 186 6.74 18.63 10.03
N ALA A 187 7.89 18.04 10.36
CA ALA A 187 7.92 16.77 11.10
C ALA A 187 7.31 16.91 12.50
N LEU A 188 7.57 18.01 13.20
CA LEU A 188 7.05 18.27 14.54
C LEU A 188 5.57 18.69 14.54
N ASP A 189 5.15 19.53 13.60
CA ASP A 189 3.83 20.19 13.63
C ASP A 189 2.77 19.36 12.88
N ASN A 190 3.14 18.64 11.82
CA ASN A 190 2.19 17.92 10.97
C ASN A 190 2.23 16.40 11.21
N VAL A 191 3.42 15.82 11.36
CA VAL A 191 3.58 14.34 11.43
C VAL A 191 3.48 13.84 12.86
N TRP A 192 4.30 14.40 13.76
CA TRP A 192 4.40 13.93 15.15
C TRP A 192 3.06 13.90 15.91
N PRO A 193 2.14 14.88 15.81
CA PRO A 193 0.90 14.83 16.58
C PRO A 193 -0.01 13.66 16.17
N VAL A 194 -0.03 13.29 14.88
CA VAL A 194 -0.77 12.13 14.37
C VAL A 194 -0.15 10.84 14.90
N VAL A 195 1.18 10.71 14.77
CA VAL A 195 1.96 9.57 15.27
C VAL A 195 1.78 9.41 16.78
N ARG A 196 1.81 10.49 17.55
CA ARG A 196 1.67 10.48 19.00
C ARG A 196 0.34 9.88 19.45
N ASN A 197 -0.77 10.22 18.78
CA ASN A 197 -2.08 9.62 19.09
C ASN A 197 -2.07 8.11 18.84
N ASP A 198 -1.46 7.67 17.73
CA ASP A 198 -1.38 6.24 17.41
C ASP A 198 -0.47 5.47 18.38
N LEU A 199 0.67 6.04 18.76
CA LEU A 199 1.57 5.44 19.77
C LEU A 199 0.93 5.39 21.15
N ALA A 200 0.16 6.42 21.53
CA ALA A 200 -0.63 6.42 22.75
C ALA A 200 -1.68 5.31 22.76
N TYR A 201 -2.35 5.06 21.61
CA TYR A 201 -3.26 3.94 21.47
C TYR A 201 -2.54 2.61 21.65
N VAL A 202 -1.40 2.40 20.97
CA VAL A 202 -0.63 1.16 21.10
C VAL A 202 -0.20 0.93 22.55
N ALA A 203 0.36 1.95 23.21
CA ALA A 203 0.81 1.83 24.60
C ALA A 203 -0.34 1.54 25.59
N GLN A 204 -1.56 2.01 25.29
CA GLN A 204 -2.75 1.79 26.12
C GLN A 204 -3.44 0.44 25.89
N TYR A 205 -3.46 -0.05 24.65
CA TYR A 205 -4.34 -1.15 24.23
C TYR A 205 -3.64 -2.42 23.75
N TRP A 206 -2.30 -2.45 23.63
CA TRP A 206 -1.57 -3.61 23.08
C TRP A 206 -1.89 -4.94 23.80
N ASN A 207 -2.14 -4.89 25.10
CA ASN A 207 -2.43 -6.07 25.93
C ASN A 207 -3.95 -6.37 26.06
N GLN A 208 -4.76 -5.87 25.12
CA GLN A 208 -6.18 -6.23 25.00
C GLN A 208 -6.41 -7.00 23.72
N THR A 209 -7.37 -7.93 23.73
CA THR A 209 -7.77 -8.66 22.53
C THR A 209 -8.38 -7.72 21.49
N GLY A 210 -8.25 -8.11 20.22
CA GLY A 210 -8.84 -7.45 19.05
C GLY A 210 -8.95 -8.46 17.92
N PHE A 211 -9.53 -8.05 16.80
CA PHE A 211 -9.55 -8.91 15.62
C PHE A 211 -8.19 -8.93 14.93
N ASP A 212 -7.84 -10.06 14.33
CA ASP A 212 -6.64 -10.24 13.53
C ASP A 212 -6.73 -9.52 12.17
N LEU A 213 -5.63 -9.55 11.41
CA LEU A 213 -5.55 -8.88 10.10
C LEU A 213 -6.55 -9.43 9.06
N TRP A 214 -7.09 -10.61 9.28
CA TRP A 214 -8.12 -11.22 8.44
C TRP A 214 -9.54 -10.87 8.87
N GLU A 215 -9.68 -10.07 9.94
CA GLU A 215 -10.94 -9.56 10.46
C GLU A 215 -11.86 -10.66 11.02
N GLU A 216 -11.29 -11.79 11.44
CA GLU A 216 -12.03 -13.03 11.73
C GLU A 216 -11.85 -13.51 13.17
N ILE A 217 -10.62 -13.54 13.67
CA ILE A 217 -10.30 -14.10 14.98
C ILE A 217 -10.12 -12.98 15.99
N SER A 218 -11.01 -12.95 16.98
CA SER A 218 -10.85 -12.10 18.16
C SER A 218 -9.89 -12.76 19.16
N GLY A 219 -8.73 -12.14 19.38
CA GLY A 219 -7.67 -12.65 20.24
C GLY A 219 -6.45 -11.73 20.25
N SER A 220 -5.26 -12.33 20.40
CA SER A 220 -3.98 -11.66 20.19
C SER A 220 -3.32 -12.22 18.93
N SER A 221 -3.08 -11.35 17.95
CA SER A 221 -2.51 -11.70 16.64
C SER A 221 -1.01 -11.40 16.57
N PHE A 222 -0.23 -12.32 16.00
CA PHE A 222 1.22 -12.17 15.87
C PHE A 222 1.59 -10.94 15.03
N PHE A 223 0.95 -10.77 13.86
CA PHE A 223 1.12 -9.61 13.00
C PHE A 223 0.86 -8.29 13.76
N THR A 224 -0.24 -8.23 14.51
CA THR A 224 -0.64 -7.04 15.27
C THR A 224 0.40 -6.69 16.33
N LEU A 225 0.82 -7.66 17.15
CA LEU A 225 1.80 -7.43 18.21
C LEU A 225 3.19 -7.09 17.64
N SER A 226 3.54 -7.67 16.47
CA SER A 226 4.82 -7.38 15.80
C SER A 226 4.85 -5.93 15.30
N ALA A 227 3.79 -5.48 14.65
CA ALA A 227 3.63 -4.09 14.21
C ALA A 227 3.63 -3.12 15.41
N GLN A 228 2.91 -3.45 16.48
CA GLN A 228 2.87 -2.63 17.70
C GLN A 228 4.25 -2.50 18.37
N HIS A 229 5.00 -3.59 18.47
CA HIS A 229 6.37 -3.56 19.01
C HIS A 229 7.27 -2.62 18.20
N ARG A 230 7.28 -2.80 16.87
CA ARG A 230 8.05 -1.93 15.96
C ARG A 230 7.66 -0.46 16.13
N ALA A 231 6.36 -0.15 16.10
CA ALA A 231 5.86 1.21 16.19
C ALA A 231 6.29 1.90 17.50
N LEU A 232 6.27 1.21 18.64
CA LEU A 232 6.73 1.78 19.90
C LEU A 232 8.25 2.10 19.87
N VAL A 233 9.07 1.19 19.33
CA VAL A 233 10.52 1.39 19.27
C VAL A 233 10.88 2.55 18.35
N GLU A 234 10.44 2.50 17.08
CA GLU A 234 10.79 3.52 16.10
C GLU A 234 10.09 4.85 16.41
N GLY A 235 8.89 4.81 17.01
CA GLY A 235 8.17 5.96 17.50
C GLY A 235 8.90 6.70 18.63
N SER A 236 9.54 5.96 19.56
CA SER A 236 10.39 6.58 20.60
C SER A 236 11.62 7.26 19.98
N ALA A 237 12.27 6.61 19.01
CA ALA A 237 13.40 7.18 18.29
C ALA A 237 13.00 8.45 17.51
N PHE A 238 11.85 8.45 16.84
CA PHE A 238 11.31 9.62 16.16
C PHE A 238 10.95 10.75 17.13
N ALA A 239 10.31 10.43 18.26
CA ALA A 239 9.98 11.39 19.31
C ALA A 239 11.23 12.17 19.76
N ALA A 240 12.34 11.47 20.00
CA ALA A 240 13.61 12.09 20.37
C ALA A 240 14.14 13.05 19.29
N ARG A 241 14.02 12.69 18.00
CA ARG A 241 14.50 13.53 16.88
C ARG A 241 13.67 14.80 16.66
N VAL A 242 12.38 14.78 17.01
CA VAL A 242 11.52 15.99 17.00
C VAL A 242 11.55 16.75 18.33
N ASN A 243 12.50 16.42 19.23
CA ASN A 243 12.63 17.03 20.56
C ASN A 243 11.38 16.86 21.45
N ALA A 244 10.69 15.73 21.27
CA ALA A 244 9.60 15.24 22.11
C ALA A 244 10.05 13.98 22.89
N SER A 245 9.11 13.30 23.55
CA SER A 245 9.37 12.03 24.23
C SER A 245 8.18 11.09 24.13
N CYS A 246 8.44 9.78 24.19
CA CYS A 246 7.40 8.76 24.34
C CYS A 246 7.78 7.77 25.46
N THR A 247 7.76 8.21 26.72
CA THR A 247 8.07 7.34 27.86
C THR A 247 7.17 6.10 27.92
N ALA A 248 5.91 6.23 27.49
CA ALA A 248 5.00 5.09 27.37
C ALA A 248 5.53 4.05 26.37
N CYS A 249 6.09 4.48 25.24
CA CYS A 249 6.71 3.59 24.26
C CYS A 249 7.87 2.80 24.89
N ASP A 250 8.76 3.48 25.61
CA ASP A 250 9.94 2.87 26.22
C ASP A 250 9.58 1.81 27.27
N VAL A 251 8.52 2.04 28.04
CA VAL A 251 8.07 1.12 29.09
C VAL A 251 7.29 -0.07 28.51
N GLN A 252 6.48 0.15 27.47
CA GLN A 252 5.65 -0.91 26.91
C GLN A 252 6.41 -1.79 25.90
N ALA A 253 7.30 -1.26 25.06
CA ALA A 253 7.94 -2.03 23.99
C ALA A 253 8.61 -3.34 24.48
N PRO A 254 9.38 -3.36 25.59
CA PRO A 254 9.95 -4.60 26.10
C PRO A 254 8.89 -5.64 26.52
N GLN A 255 7.73 -5.20 27.02
CA GLN A 255 6.64 -6.09 27.42
C GLN A 255 5.88 -6.66 26.20
N VAL A 256 5.65 -5.83 25.17
CA VAL A 256 5.12 -6.29 23.88
C VAL A 256 6.03 -7.37 23.29
N ARG A 257 7.35 -7.13 23.27
CA ARG A 257 8.34 -8.10 22.81
C ARG A 257 8.34 -9.39 23.64
N CYS A 258 8.17 -9.26 24.96
CA CYS A 258 8.05 -10.42 25.85
C CYS A 258 6.84 -11.27 25.48
N PHE A 259 5.68 -10.64 25.27
CA PHE A 259 4.46 -11.35 24.90
C PHE A 259 4.57 -12.00 23.51
N LEU A 260 5.23 -11.35 22.54
CA LEU A 260 5.52 -11.91 21.21
C LEU A 260 6.20 -13.29 21.27
N GLN A 261 6.98 -13.58 22.31
CA GLN A 261 7.64 -14.89 22.45
C GLN A 261 6.64 -16.03 22.65
N SER A 262 5.44 -15.74 23.16
CA SER A 262 4.39 -16.72 23.44
C SER A 262 3.78 -17.33 22.17
N PHE A 263 3.99 -16.71 21.01
CA PHE A 263 3.49 -17.19 19.73
C PHE A 263 4.34 -18.34 19.17
N TRP A 264 5.58 -18.52 19.64
CA TRP A 264 6.42 -19.63 19.20
C TRP A 264 6.01 -20.97 19.82
N THR A 265 5.63 -21.93 19.00
CA THR A 265 5.15 -23.25 19.45
C THR A 265 6.27 -24.26 19.76
N GLY A 266 7.53 -23.91 19.44
CA GLY A 266 8.64 -24.87 19.39
C GLY A 266 8.96 -25.37 17.97
N ALA A 267 8.04 -25.23 17.01
CA ALA A 267 8.22 -25.68 15.62
C ALA A 267 7.82 -24.63 14.56
N TYR A 268 6.77 -23.86 14.82
CA TYR A 268 6.29 -22.76 13.97
C TYR A 268 5.67 -21.66 14.85
N ILE A 269 5.30 -20.54 14.25
CA ILE A 269 4.63 -19.44 14.95
C ILE A 269 3.12 -19.70 14.88
N ASN A 270 2.45 -19.84 16.03
CA ASN A 270 0.99 -19.87 16.05
C ASN A 270 0.48 -18.43 15.87
N ALA A 271 -0.18 -18.14 14.75
CA ALA A 271 -0.57 -16.79 14.36
C ALA A 271 -1.50 -16.06 15.35
N ASN A 272 -2.35 -16.79 16.07
CA ASN A 272 -3.36 -16.22 16.95
C ASN A 272 -3.42 -16.97 18.28
N LEU A 273 -3.30 -16.23 19.38
CA LEU A 273 -3.54 -16.71 20.74
C LEU A 273 -4.95 -16.26 21.16
N VAL A 274 -5.77 -17.21 21.61
CA VAL A 274 -7.13 -16.94 22.09
C VAL A 274 -7.35 -17.54 23.46
N ASP A 275 -8.20 -16.90 24.27
CA ASP A 275 -8.61 -17.44 25.56
C ASP A 275 -9.31 -18.79 25.39
N GLY A 276 -8.93 -19.78 26.19
CA GLY A 276 -9.43 -21.16 26.04
C GLY A 276 -8.71 -21.98 24.96
N GLY A 277 -7.69 -21.42 24.29
CA GLY A 277 -6.65 -22.17 23.59
C GLY A 277 -6.99 -22.68 22.20
N ASN A 278 -8.19 -22.42 21.66
CA ASN A 278 -8.54 -22.86 20.32
C ASN A 278 -9.18 -21.74 19.49
N ALA A 279 -8.40 -21.18 18.54
CA ALA A 279 -8.81 -20.12 17.62
C ALA A 279 -9.79 -20.65 16.56
N GLY A 280 -10.97 -21.09 16.99
CA GLY A 280 -12.01 -21.64 16.13
C GLY A 280 -11.64 -22.98 15.46
N GLY A 281 -10.68 -23.74 16.00
CA GLY A 281 -10.21 -25.00 15.41
C GLY A 281 -9.01 -24.88 14.48
N ARG A 282 -8.47 -23.67 14.27
CA ARG A 282 -7.35 -23.44 13.33
C ARG A 282 -6.02 -23.94 13.89
N SER A 283 -5.16 -24.42 12.99
CA SER A 283 -3.80 -24.88 13.32
C SER A 283 -2.84 -23.74 13.72
N GLY A 284 -3.17 -22.50 13.40
CA GLY A 284 -2.30 -21.33 13.61
C GLY A 284 -1.22 -21.15 12.54
N LYS A 285 -1.18 -22.01 11.52
CA LYS A 285 -0.27 -21.89 10.38
C LYS A 285 -0.87 -20.91 9.38
N ASP A 286 -0.34 -19.70 9.34
CA ASP A 286 -1.04 -18.58 8.69
C ASP A 286 -0.03 -17.58 8.11
N ALA A 287 -0.37 -16.99 6.96
CA ALA A 287 0.38 -15.94 6.29
C ALA A 287 0.54 -14.69 7.18
N ASN A 288 -0.33 -14.50 8.18
CA ASN A 288 -0.15 -13.58 9.32
C ASN A 288 1.31 -13.55 9.81
N THR A 289 1.92 -14.73 9.97
CA THR A 289 3.26 -14.88 10.55
C THR A 289 4.38 -14.45 9.60
N VAL A 290 4.22 -14.73 8.30
CA VAL A 290 5.14 -14.31 7.25
C VAL A 290 5.02 -12.80 7.02
N LEU A 291 3.79 -12.29 6.93
CA LEU A 291 3.49 -10.86 6.87
C LEU A 291 4.06 -10.11 8.08
N GLY A 292 3.91 -10.67 9.28
CA GLY A 292 4.48 -10.10 10.49
C GLY A 292 6.00 -9.96 10.41
N SER A 293 6.69 -10.98 9.88
CA SER A 293 8.16 -10.98 9.71
C SER A 293 8.64 -9.93 8.70
N ILE A 294 8.04 -9.86 7.51
CA ILE A 294 8.47 -8.90 6.46
C ILE A 294 8.17 -7.45 6.87
N HIS A 295 7.07 -7.20 7.58
CA HIS A 295 6.70 -5.85 7.99
C HIS A 295 7.45 -5.36 9.23
N VAL A 296 8.27 -6.21 9.87
CA VAL A 296 9.25 -5.82 10.91
C VAL A 296 10.70 -6.10 10.49
N PHE A 297 10.94 -6.35 9.21
CA PHE A 297 12.28 -6.47 8.64
C PHE A 297 13.14 -5.23 8.98
N ASP A 298 14.32 -5.46 9.53
CA ASP A 298 15.37 -4.46 9.71
C ASP A 298 16.64 -4.92 8.99
N PRO A 299 17.12 -4.18 7.95
CA PRO A 299 18.28 -4.58 7.18
C PRO A 299 19.59 -4.59 7.97
N ARG A 300 19.64 -3.93 9.14
CA ARG A 300 20.81 -3.89 10.04
C ARG A 300 20.70 -4.86 11.21
N ALA A 301 19.58 -5.57 11.36
CA ALA A 301 19.44 -6.58 12.39
C ALA A 301 20.22 -7.85 12.08
N ALA A 302 20.68 -8.51 13.14
CA ALA A 302 21.09 -9.90 13.06
C ALA A 302 19.87 -10.81 12.81
N CYS A 303 20.11 -12.11 12.62
CA CYS A 303 19.07 -13.13 12.53
C CYS A 303 18.41 -13.40 13.90
N ASP A 304 17.75 -12.39 14.45
CA ASP A 304 17.18 -12.36 15.80
C ASP A 304 15.83 -13.10 15.88
N ASP A 305 15.82 -14.20 16.62
CA ASP A 305 14.63 -15.02 16.91
C ASP A 305 13.60 -14.33 17.81
N THR A 306 13.99 -13.27 18.52
CA THR A 306 13.12 -12.58 19.49
C THR A 306 12.33 -11.43 18.87
N THR A 307 12.80 -10.88 17.75
CA THR A 307 12.03 -9.98 16.87
C THR A 307 11.55 -10.68 15.60
N PHE A 308 11.82 -11.98 15.47
CA PHE A 308 11.41 -12.81 14.33
C PHE A 308 11.85 -12.23 12.97
N GLN A 309 13.10 -11.75 12.92
CA GLN A 309 13.69 -11.24 11.67
C GLN A 309 13.63 -12.31 10.57
N PRO A 310 13.50 -11.91 9.29
CA PRO A 310 13.34 -12.85 8.18
C PRO A 310 14.40 -13.96 8.12
N CYS A 311 15.67 -13.65 8.44
CA CYS A 311 16.75 -14.63 8.47
C CYS A 311 16.86 -15.46 9.77
N SER A 312 16.03 -15.18 10.78
CA SER A 312 16.02 -15.89 12.07
C SER A 312 15.63 -17.35 11.92
N ALA A 313 16.11 -18.20 12.82
CA ALA A 313 15.86 -19.64 12.73
C ALA A 313 14.37 -19.97 12.89
N ARG A 314 13.66 -19.23 13.75
CA ARG A 314 12.21 -19.35 13.95
C ARG A 314 11.41 -18.92 12.72
N ALA A 315 11.78 -17.81 12.07
CA ALA A 315 11.09 -17.33 10.89
C ALA A 315 11.26 -18.30 9.69
N LEU A 316 12.44 -18.88 9.51
CA LEU A 316 12.70 -19.87 8.45
C LEU A 316 12.00 -21.21 8.71
N ALA A 317 12.00 -21.69 9.96
CA ALA A 317 11.25 -22.87 10.34
C ALA A 317 9.75 -22.68 10.11
N ASN A 318 9.23 -21.50 10.48
CA ASN A 318 7.86 -21.12 10.24
C ASN A 318 7.53 -21.06 8.74
N HIS A 319 8.37 -20.42 7.92
CA HIS A 319 8.17 -20.32 6.46
C HIS A 319 7.97 -21.68 5.80
N LYS A 320 8.79 -22.68 6.19
CA LYS A 320 8.62 -24.07 5.75
C LYS A 320 7.26 -24.63 6.17
N VAL A 321 6.92 -24.56 7.46
CA VAL A 321 5.68 -25.16 7.99
C VAL A 321 4.44 -24.49 7.40
N PHE A 322 4.48 -23.18 7.20
CA PHE A 322 3.46 -22.39 6.52
C PHE A 322 3.28 -22.87 5.08
N THR A 323 4.35 -22.89 4.28
CA THR A 323 4.28 -23.32 2.88
C THR A 323 3.75 -24.76 2.76
N ASP A 324 4.30 -25.68 3.57
CA ASP A 324 3.95 -27.10 3.54
C ASP A 324 2.46 -27.32 3.84
N ALA A 325 1.83 -26.43 4.60
CA ALA A 325 0.40 -26.49 4.90
C ALA A 325 -0.49 -26.35 3.67
N PHE A 326 -0.04 -25.70 2.59
CA PHE A 326 -0.85 -25.47 1.39
C PHE A 326 -0.56 -26.45 0.24
N ARG A 327 0.54 -27.19 0.30
CA ARG A 327 0.97 -28.09 -0.79
C ARG A 327 -0.10 -29.10 -1.18
N ALA A 328 -0.83 -29.63 -0.19
CA ALA A 328 -1.90 -30.60 -0.40
C ALA A 328 -3.30 -29.97 -0.47
N VAL A 329 -3.44 -28.67 -0.15
CA VAL A 329 -4.74 -28.01 -0.04
C VAL A 329 -5.22 -27.51 -1.40
N TYR A 330 -4.32 -27.05 -2.27
CA TYR A 330 -4.69 -26.48 -3.57
C TYR A 330 -4.37 -27.42 -4.73
N GLY A 331 -5.32 -27.58 -5.65
CA GLY A 331 -5.15 -28.44 -6.83
C GLY A 331 -4.04 -27.94 -7.75
N ILE A 332 -3.88 -26.62 -7.86
CA ILE A 332 -2.79 -25.97 -8.62
C ILE A 332 -1.39 -26.19 -8.03
N ASN A 333 -1.28 -26.81 -6.85
CA ASN A 333 0.00 -27.24 -6.25
C ASN A 333 0.40 -28.67 -6.63
N ALA A 334 -0.35 -29.36 -7.50
CA ALA A 334 0.02 -30.69 -7.98
C ALA A 334 1.46 -30.72 -8.50
N GLY A 335 2.29 -31.62 -7.95
CA GLY A 335 3.70 -31.77 -8.31
C GLY A 335 4.67 -30.81 -7.60
N ARG A 336 4.19 -29.88 -6.77
CA ARG A 336 5.03 -28.92 -6.02
C ARG A 336 5.45 -29.48 -4.65
N GLY A 337 6.38 -30.43 -4.68
CA GLY A 337 6.96 -31.05 -3.49
C GLY A 337 7.91 -30.15 -2.68
N ALA A 338 8.51 -30.71 -1.62
CA ALA A 338 9.49 -30.02 -0.79
C ALA A 338 10.60 -29.35 -1.62
N GLY A 339 11.01 -28.15 -1.23
CA GLY A 339 12.02 -27.35 -1.94
C GLY A 339 11.56 -26.65 -3.21
N ILE A 340 10.31 -26.84 -3.65
CA ILE A 340 9.71 -26.15 -4.80
C ILE A 340 8.68 -25.14 -4.29
N ALA A 341 8.71 -23.90 -4.79
CA ALA A 341 7.74 -22.87 -4.41
C ALA A 341 6.30 -23.33 -4.72
N ALA A 342 5.36 -23.02 -3.82
CA ALA A 342 3.96 -23.44 -3.92
C ALA A 342 3.02 -22.24 -3.78
N ASN A 343 1.83 -22.33 -4.37
CA ASN A 343 0.79 -21.34 -4.18
C ASN A 343 0.32 -21.41 -2.73
N VAL A 344 0.30 -20.28 -2.04
CA VAL A 344 -0.07 -20.17 -0.62
C VAL A 344 -1.20 -19.16 -0.46
N GLY A 345 -2.08 -19.39 0.51
CA GLY A 345 -3.18 -18.50 0.87
C GLY A 345 -3.00 -17.91 2.26
N ARG A 346 -4.10 -17.52 2.90
CA ARG A 346 -4.08 -16.99 4.28
C ARG A 346 -3.72 -18.09 5.27
N TYR A 347 -4.58 -19.10 5.41
CA TYR A 347 -4.39 -20.26 6.29
C TYR A 347 -5.07 -21.50 5.66
N PRO A 348 -4.64 -22.73 5.99
CA PRO A 348 -5.11 -23.92 5.27
C PRO A 348 -6.59 -24.27 5.54
N GLU A 349 -7.18 -23.75 6.62
CA GLU A 349 -8.59 -23.91 6.98
C GLU A 349 -9.51 -22.83 6.37
N ASP A 350 -8.99 -21.97 5.49
CA ASP A 350 -9.75 -20.86 4.91
C ASP A 350 -10.94 -21.34 4.08
N VAL A 351 -12.05 -20.61 4.21
CA VAL A 351 -13.32 -20.83 3.51
C VAL A 351 -13.87 -19.56 2.85
N TYR A 352 -13.19 -18.41 3.01
CA TYR A 352 -13.57 -17.18 2.34
C TYR A 352 -13.35 -17.35 0.84
N TYR A 353 -14.43 -17.22 0.05
CA TYR A 353 -14.44 -17.58 -1.38
C TYR A 353 -13.91 -19.01 -1.64
N ASP A 354 -14.25 -19.99 -0.79
CA ASP A 354 -13.79 -21.39 -0.86
C ASP A 354 -12.31 -21.61 -0.46
N GLY A 355 -11.63 -20.58 0.03
CA GLY A 355 -10.26 -20.64 0.55
C GLY A 355 -9.23 -20.84 -0.56
N ASN A 356 -8.68 -19.74 -1.06
CA ASN A 356 -7.77 -19.74 -2.21
C ASN A 356 -6.37 -19.24 -1.86
N PRO A 357 -5.40 -19.45 -2.76
CA PRO A 357 -4.20 -18.64 -2.81
C PRO A 357 -4.46 -17.13 -2.89
N TRP A 358 -3.59 -16.36 -2.27
CA TRP A 358 -3.61 -14.89 -2.31
C TRP A 358 -2.33 -14.38 -2.96
N TYR A 359 -2.43 -13.36 -3.82
CA TYR A 359 -1.25 -12.77 -4.46
C TYR A 359 -0.27 -12.24 -3.40
N LEU A 360 -0.77 -11.43 -2.45
CA LEU A 360 0.05 -10.88 -1.37
C LEU A 360 0.68 -11.96 -0.46
N ALA A 361 0.08 -13.15 -0.32
CA ALA A 361 0.65 -14.20 0.52
C ALA A 361 1.85 -14.88 -0.16
N ALA A 362 1.74 -15.14 -1.47
CA ALA A 362 2.86 -15.66 -2.26
C ALA A 362 4.00 -14.63 -2.35
N LEU A 363 3.66 -13.35 -2.54
CA LEU A 363 4.63 -12.25 -2.56
C LEU A 363 5.33 -12.09 -1.21
N ALA A 364 4.60 -12.15 -0.09
CA ALA A 364 5.18 -12.12 1.25
C ALA A 364 6.13 -13.31 1.51
N ALA A 365 5.77 -14.51 1.02
CA ALA A 365 6.64 -15.68 1.12
C ALA A 365 7.94 -15.51 0.31
N ALA A 366 7.90 -14.83 -0.84
CA ALA A 366 9.09 -14.46 -1.60
C ALA A 366 9.91 -13.40 -0.86
N GLU A 367 9.24 -12.35 -0.38
CA GLU A 367 9.85 -11.19 0.27
C GLU A 367 10.65 -11.59 1.52
N GLN A 368 10.09 -12.44 2.39
CA GLN A 368 10.82 -12.93 3.58
C GLN A 368 12.14 -13.61 3.20
N LEU A 369 12.19 -14.33 2.08
CA LEU A 369 13.41 -14.99 1.61
C LEU A 369 14.40 -13.99 1.03
N TYR A 370 13.95 -12.97 0.30
CA TYR A 370 14.81 -11.88 -0.19
C TYR A 370 15.40 -11.06 0.96
N ASP A 371 14.61 -10.77 1.98
CA ASP A 371 15.09 -10.12 3.21
C ASP A 371 16.15 -10.96 3.91
N ALA A 372 15.91 -12.28 4.02
CA ALA A 372 16.88 -13.18 4.63
C ALA A 372 18.20 -13.24 3.86
N LEU A 373 18.12 -13.30 2.52
CA LEU A 373 19.28 -13.25 1.62
C LEU A 373 20.06 -11.94 1.81
N TYR A 374 19.36 -10.81 1.93
CA TYR A 374 19.98 -9.52 2.20
C TYR A 374 20.71 -9.52 3.55
N GLN A 375 20.07 -9.99 4.62
CA GLN A 375 20.67 -10.04 5.97
C GLN A 375 21.89 -10.95 6.02
N TRP A 376 21.84 -12.15 5.43
CA TRP A 376 23.02 -13.03 5.37
C TRP A 376 24.19 -12.40 4.61
N HIS A 377 23.90 -11.68 3.52
CA HIS A 377 24.92 -10.94 2.79
C HIS A 377 25.56 -9.85 3.66
N GLN A 378 24.76 -9.05 4.38
CA GLN A 378 25.28 -8.02 5.29
C GLN A 378 26.09 -8.60 6.46
N LEU A 379 25.67 -9.77 6.98
CA LEU A 379 26.34 -10.46 8.07
C LEU A 379 27.60 -11.24 7.61
N GLY A 380 27.82 -11.36 6.30
CA GLY A 380 28.96 -12.11 5.74
C GLY A 380 28.85 -13.62 5.87
N GLY A 381 27.64 -14.16 6.07
CA GLY A 381 27.41 -15.58 6.26
C GLY A 381 26.02 -15.90 6.82
N LEU A 382 25.74 -17.20 6.95
CA LEU A 382 24.51 -17.71 7.58
C LEU A 382 24.82 -18.80 8.59
N THR A 383 23.93 -18.99 9.57
CA THR A 383 24.00 -20.08 10.54
C THR A 383 22.76 -20.95 10.44
N ILE A 384 22.96 -22.25 10.25
CA ILE A 384 21.89 -23.26 10.31
C ILE A 384 21.87 -23.80 11.74
N THR A 385 20.71 -23.69 12.39
CA THR A 385 20.47 -24.27 13.72
C THR A 385 19.62 -25.54 13.59
N SER A 386 19.44 -26.28 14.68
CA SER A 386 18.50 -27.41 14.69
C SER A 386 17.06 -26.98 14.37
N THR A 387 16.67 -25.74 14.71
CA THR A 387 15.36 -25.17 14.43
C THR A 387 15.14 -24.93 12.94
N SER A 388 16.11 -24.30 12.25
CA SER A 388 15.99 -24.00 10.81
C SER A 388 16.46 -25.12 9.87
N LEU A 389 17.06 -26.19 10.40
CA LEU A 389 17.63 -27.27 9.58
C LEU A 389 16.65 -27.88 8.57
N ALA A 390 15.38 -28.05 8.95
CA ALA A 390 14.38 -28.62 8.08
C ALA A 390 14.09 -27.74 6.85
N PHE A 391 14.09 -26.42 7.02
CA PHE A 391 13.97 -25.46 5.91
C PHE A 391 15.13 -25.62 4.93
N PHE A 392 16.37 -25.64 5.42
CA PHE A 392 17.53 -25.76 4.54
C PHE A 392 17.64 -27.11 3.85
N ARG A 393 17.22 -28.21 4.49
CA ARG A 393 17.27 -29.56 3.88
C ARG A 393 16.34 -29.74 2.69
N ASP A 394 15.24 -28.99 2.63
CA ASP A 394 14.37 -28.98 1.46
C ASP A 394 15.07 -28.40 0.22
N LEU A 395 15.92 -27.39 0.42
CA LEU A 395 16.59 -26.64 -0.65
C LEU A 395 17.98 -27.18 -0.97
N TYR A 396 18.66 -27.69 0.06
CA TYR A 396 19.99 -28.28 -0.01
C TYR A 396 20.04 -29.49 0.93
N SER A 397 19.85 -30.69 0.38
CA SER A 397 19.66 -31.92 1.16
C SER A 397 20.85 -32.29 2.08
N ALA A 398 22.06 -31.82 1.75
CA ALA A 398 23.27 -32.00 2.57
C ALA A 398 23.43 -30.94 3.67
N ALA A 399 22.46 -30.04 3.86
CA ALA A 399 22.47 -29.05 4.94
C ALA A 399 22.64 -29.71 6.32
N ALA A 400 23.50 -29.11 7.13
CA ALA A 400 23.81 -29.53 8.49
C ALA A 400 23.84 -28.31 9.43
N VAL A 401 23.74 -28.55 10.73
CA VAL A 401 23.92 -27.48 11.73
C VAL A 401 25.34 -26.96 11.66
N GLY A 402 25.50 -25.64 11.59
CA GLY A 402 26.80 -25.00 11.49
C GLY A 402 26.72 -23.59 10.93
N THR A 403 27.86 -22.91 10.92
CA THR A 403 28.02 -21.58 10.34
C THR A 403 28.72 -21.70 8.99
N TYR A 404 28.13 -21.05 7.99
CA TYR A 404 28.59 -21.04 6.60
C TYR A 404 28.93 -19.60 6.24
N ASN A 405 30.23 -19.31 6.14
CA ASN A 405 30.71 -17.97 5.82
C ASN A 405 30.62 -17.70 4.32
N ALA A 406 30.31 -16.46 3.95
CA ALA A 406 30.38 -16.01 2.57
C ALA A 406 31.81 -16.11 2.03
N SER A 407 31.93 -16.40 0.73
CA SER A 407 33.21 -16.35 0.02
C SER A 407 33.74 -14.91 0.06
N SER A 408 34.94 -14.67 0.60
CA SER A 408 35.50 -13.31 0.66
C SER A 408 35.81 -12.80 -0.76
N SER A 409 35.29 -11.62 -1.11
CA SER A 409 35.70 -10.88 -2.31
C SER A 409 37.08 -10.21 -2.16
N SER A 410 37.71 -10.34 -0.98
CA SER A 410 39.04 -9.83 -0.67
C SER A 410 40.06 -10.95 -0.50
N SER A 411 41.09 -10.89 -1.33
CA SER A 411 42.32 -11.67 -1.27
C SER A 411 43.17 -11.25 -0.07
N SER A 412 42.83 -11.68 1.14
CA SER A 412 43.77 -11.67 2.26
C SER A 412 43.37 -12.65 3.37
N SER A 413 44.11 -13.75 3.40
CA SER A 413 44.42 -14.61 4.55
C SER A 413 43.27 -15.19 5.39
N SER A 414 43.08 -16.50 5.18
CA SER A 414 42.79 -17.55 6.19
C SER A 414 41.37 -17.80 6.72
N SER A 415 40.33 -17.12 6.25
CA SER A 415 38.97 -17.67 6.39
C SER A 415 38.66 -18.58 5.19
N SER A 416 38.42 -19.86 5.47
CA SER A 416 37.97 -20.83 4.48
C SER A 416 36.61 -20.42 3.93
N SER A 417 36.59 -19.91 2.70
CA SER A 417 35.36 -19.78 1.92
C SER A 417 34.68 -21.14 1.85
N SER A 418 33.36 -21.17 2.09
CA SER A 418 32.58 -22.39 1.93
C SER A 418 31.81 -22.30 0.62
N PRO A 419 32.15 -23.08 -0.42
CA PRO A 419 31.32 -23.21 -1.62
C PRO A 419 29.87 -23.57 -1.31
N VAL A 420 29.61 -24.11 -0.11
CA VAL A 420 28.28 -24.46 0.39
C VAL A 420 27.43 -23.23 0.69
N TYR A 421 28.01 -22.11 1.13
CA TYR A 421 27.25 -20.86 1.36
C TYR A 421 26.60 -20.38 0.06
N ASP A 422 27.40 -20.27 -1.00
CA ASP A 422 26.94 -19.79 -2.31
C ASP A 422 25.86 -20.73 -2.90
N VAL A 423 26.00 -22.05 -2.69
CA VAL A 423 24.98 -23.04 -3.08
C VAL A 423 23.66 -22.85 -2.31
N ILE A 424 23.72 -22.65 -0.99
CA ILE A 424 22.52 -22.45 -0.16
C ILE A 424 21.82 -21.15 -0.55
N VAL A 425 22.56 -20.05 -0.65
CA VAL A 425 22.03 -18.73 -1.02
C VAL A 425 21.42 -18.76 -2.42
N GLY A 426 22.08 -19.42 -3.38
CA GLY A 426 21.53 -19.64 -4.72
C GLY A 426 20.21 -20.41 -4.68
N ALA A 427 20.15 -21.53 -3.95
CA ALA A 427 18.94 -22.35 -3.83
C ALA A 427 17.78 -21.60 -3.14
N VAL A 428 18.06 -20.81 -2.11
CA VAL A 428 17.05 -19.95 -1.46
C VAL A 428 16.56 -18.87 -2.42
N ARG A 429 17.45 -18.28 -3.22
CA ARG A 429 17.07 -17.29 -4.23
C ARG A 429 16.19 -17.88 -5.33
N ASP A 430 16.53 -19.05 -5.84
CA ASP A 430 15.71 -19.76 -6.84
C ASP A 430 14.33 -20.12 -6.26
N TYR A 431 14.28 -20.49 -4.98
CA TYR A 431 13.03 -20.76 -4.27
C TYR A 431 12.16 -19.49 -4.11
N ALA A 432 12.77 -18.35 -3.78
CA ALA A 432 12.08 -17.05 -3.72
C ALA A 432 11.57 -16.61 -5.10
N ASP A 433 12.40 -16.70 -6.15
CA ASP A 433 12.01 -16.40 -7.53
C ASP A 433 10.88 -17.33 -8.00
N GLY A 434 10.80 -18.57 -7.49
CA GLY A 434 9.69 -19.48 -7.73
C GLY A 434 8.32 -18.97 -7.24
N TYR A 435 8.27 -18.24 -6.12
CA TYR A 435 7.04 -17.60 -5.65
C TYR A 435 6.65 -16.41 -6.54
N MET A 436 7.62 -15.60 -6.95
CA MET A 436 7.37 -14.49 -7.89
C MET A 436 6.88 -15.01 -9.25
N ALA A 437 7.42 -16.15 -9.72
CA ALA A 437 6.98 -16.81 -10.94
C ALA A 437 5.54 -17.35 -10.83
N LEU A 438 5.14 -17.87 -9.68
CA LEU A 438 3.74 -18.24 -9.44
C LEU A 438 2.78 -17.06 -9.58
N VAL A 439 3.15 -15.90 -9.02
CA VAL A 439 2.39 -14.66 -9.18
C VAL A 439 2.35 -14.26 -10.66
N GLN A 440 3.47 -14.36 -11.38
CA GLN A 440 3.54 -14.10 -12.82
C GLN A 440 2.60 -14.99 -13.64
N ASP A 441 2.51 -16.28 -13.28
CA ASP A 441 1.69 -17.28 -13.97
C ASP A 441 0.19 -16.96 -13.86
N TYR A 442 -0.24 -16.39 -12.74
CA TYR A 442 -1.65 -16.10 -12.45
C TYR A 442 -2.02 -14.60 -12.51
N ALA A 443 -1.07 -13.70 -12.77
CA ALA A 443 -1.35 -12.27 -12.97
C ALA A 443 -2.16 -12.05 -14.27
N LEU A 444 -3.10 -11.10 -14.25
CA LEU A 444 -3.89 -10.78 -15.44
C LEU A 444 -3.07 -9.99 -16.46
N THR A 445 -3.37 -10.18 -17.75
CA THR A 445 -2.66 -9.51 -18.84
C THR A 445 -2.92 -8.00 -18.93
N ASN A 446 -4.00 -7.50 -18.31
CA ASN A 446 -4.30 -6.07 -18.20
C ASN A 446 -3.59 -5.38 -17.01
N GLY A 447 -2.72 -6.14 -16.32
CA GLY A 447 -1.99 -5.69 -15.14
C GLY A 447 -2.85 -5.57 -13.88
N SER A 448 -4.03 -6.18 -13.88
CA SER A 448 -4.85 -6.26 -12.67
C SER A 448 -4.30 -7.34 -11.73
N LEU A 449 -4.14 -7.02 -10.45
CA LEU A 449 -3.87 -7.97 -9.38
C LEU A 449 -5.05 -8.00 -8.40
N PRO A 450 -5.95 -9.00 -8.50
CA PRO A 450 -7.02 -9.22 -7.55
C PRO A 450 -6.49 -9.57 -6.15
N GLU A 451 -7.42 -9.80 -5.23
CA GLU A 451 -7.12 -10.37 -3.92
C GLU A 451 -6.66 -11.83 -4.01
N GLN A 452 -7.37 -12.64 -4.82
CA GLN A 452 -7.20 -14.10 -4.86
C GLN A 452 -7.16 -14.66 -6.29
N TYR A 453 -6.61 -15.87 -6.42
CA TYR A 453 -6.76 -16.70 -7.61
C TYR A 453 -7.17 -18.13 -7.22
N ASP A 454 -8.16 -18.68 -7.92
CA ASP A 454 -8.88 -19.90 -7.57
C ASP A 454 -7.95 -21.11 -7.36
N ARG A 455 -8.18 -21.83 -6.26
CA ARG A 455 -7.36 -22.96 -5.81
C ARG A 455 -7.26 -24.14 -6.79
N ALA A 456 -8.17 -24.25 -7.75
CA ALA A 456 -8.23 -25.37 -8.70
C ALA A 456 -7.82 -24.97 -10.13
N SER A 457 -8.28 -23.82 -10.59
CA SER A 457 -8.12 -23.33 -11.97
C SER A 457 -7.09 -22.22 -12.11
N GLY A 458 -6.76 -21.51 -11.02
CA GLY A 458 -5.95 -20.30 -11.06
C GLY A 458 -6.64 -19.07 -11.66
N ALA A 459 -7.96 -19.15 -11.90
CA ALA A 459 -8.74 -18.01 -12.37
C ALA A 459 -8.85 -16.92 -11.28
N PRO A 460 -8.80 -15.63 -11.62
CA PRO A 460 -8.93 -14.57 -10.62
C PRO A 460 -10.29 -14.58 -9.94
N THR A 461 -10.33 -14.30 -8.64
CA THR A 461 -11.55 -14.28 -7.83
C THR A 461 -11.46 -13.24 -6.70
N SER A 462 -12.57 -12.98 -6.02
CA SER A 462 -12.73 -11.93 -5.01
C SER A 462 -12.47 -10.51 -5.57
N ALA A 463 -12.14 -9.55 -4.71
CA ALA A 463 -11.95 -8.15 -5.06
C ALA A 463 -10.89 -7.96 -6.16
N ARG A 464 -11.27 -7.31 -7.26
CA ARG A 464 -10.33 -6.92 -8.33
C ARG A 464 -9.43 -5.77 -7.87
N ASP A 465 -8.27 -5.61 -8.50
CA ASP A 465 -7.40 -4.45 -8.31
C ASP A 465 -7.16 -4.11 -6.83
N LEU A 466 -6.81 -5.11 -6.01
CA LEU A 466 -6.60 -4.92 -4.59
C LEU A 466 -5.33 -4.10 -4.37
N THR A 467 -5.44 -2.95 -3.71
CA THR A 467 -4.32 -2.01 -3.50
C THR A 467 -3.16 -2.68 -2.75
N TRP A 468 -3.45 -3.56 -1.78
CA TRP A 468 -2.43 -4.31 -1.06
C TRP A 468 -1.70 -5.34 -1.93
N SER A 469 -2.38 -6.00 -2.88
CA SER A 469 -1.71 -6.92 -3.83
C SER A 469 -0.65 -6.19 -4.67
N TYR A 470 -0.94 -4.97 -5.11
CA TYR A 470 0.04 -4.14 -5.81
C TYR A 470 1.20 -3.71 -4.91
N ALA A 471 0.91 -3.26 -3.68
CA ALA A 471 1.95 -2.88 -2.73
C ALA A 471 2.89 -4.05 -2.40
N ALA A 472 2.34 -5.26 -2.20
CA ALA A 472 3.12 -6.47 -1.96
C ALA A 472 4.02 -6.85 -3.16
N LEU A 473 3.57 -6.60 -4.41
CA LEU A 473 4.39 -6.86 -5.59
C LEU A 473 5.59 -5.91 -5.62
N LEU A 474 5.35 -4.64 -5.31
CA LEU A 474 6.38 -3.61 -5.27
C LEU A 474 7.42 -3.91 -4.18
N THR A 475 6.99 -4.20 -2.95
CA THR A 475 7.93 -4.47 -1.85
C THR A 475 8.75 -5.73 -2.12
N ALA A 476 8.12 -6.83 -2.55
CA ALA A 476 8.85 -8.06 -2.91
C ALA A 476 9.85 -7.82 -4.05
N ASN A 477 9.48 -7.03 -5.06
CA ASN A 477 10.39 -6.65 -6.15
C ASN A 477 11.54 -5.76 -5.68
N LEU A 478 11.31 -4.81 -4.76
CA LEU A 478 12.38 -4.01 -4.15
C LEU A 478 13.37 -4.92 -3.42
N ARG A 479 12.90 -5.83 -2.55
CA ARG A 479 13.77 -6.77 -1.82
C ARG A 479 14.53 -7.69 -2.76
N ARG A 480 13.88 -8.20 -3.82
CA ARG A 480 14.55 -8.97 -4.87
C ARG A 480 15.73 -8.23 -5.48
N ASN A 481 15.62 -6.91 -5.63
CA ASN A 481 16.68 -6.04 -6.16
C ASN A 481 17.60 -5.46 -5.07
N ALA A 482 17.56 -6.01 -3.85
CA ALA A 482 18.33 -5.55 -2.69
C ALA A 482 18.10 -4.07 -2.34
N VAL A 483 16.93 -3.54 -2.69
CA VAL A 483 16.44 -2.24 -2.23
C VAL A 483 15.64 -2.48 -0.96
N VAL A 484 16.09 -1.89 0.13
CA VAL A 484 15.60 -2.13 1.50
C VAL A 484 15.12 -0.82 2.13
N PRO A 485 14.21 -0.87 3.12
CA PRO A 485 13.76 0.31 3.82
C PRO A 485 14.85 0.80 4.79
N GLU A 486 14.66 1.97 5.38
CA GLU A 486 15.49 2.40 6.51
C GLU A 486 15.36 1.43 7.70
N PRO A 487 16.44 1.21 8.46
CA PRO A 487 16.38 0.42 9.70
C PRO A 487 15.51 1.14 10.74
N TRP A 488 14.67 0.37 11.44
CA TRP A 488 13.76 0.91 12.46
C TRP A 488 14.35 0.85 13.87
N GLY A 489 15.52 0.21 14.05
CA GLY A 489 16.23 0.13 15.32
C GLY A 489 16.04 -1.20 16.05
N ALA A 490 15.78 -2.29 15.32
CA ALA A 490 15.63 -3.63 15.90
C ALA A 490 16.86 -4.03 16.73
N SER A 491 18.06 -3.69 16.25
CA SER A 491 19.34 -3.98 16.91
C SER A 491 19.53 -3.24 18.24
N ASP A 492 18.86 -2.10 18.42
CA ASP A 492 18.94 -1.30 19.64
C ASP A 492 17.86 -1.69 20.65
N ALA A 493 16.71 -2.18 20.15
CA ALA A 493 15.65 -2.77 20.95
C ALA A 493 16.07 -4.17 21.46
N THR A 494 17.04 -4.26 22.37
CA THR A 494 17.58 -5.53 22.91
C THR A 494 16.94 -5.99 24.22
N SER A 495 16.16 -5.14 24.87
CA SER A 495 15.51 -5.47 26.14
C SER A 495 14.47 -6.57 25.96
N LEU A 496 14.60 -7.63 26.77
CA LEU A 496 13.59 -8.67 26.95
C LEU A 496 13.47 -8.95 28.45
N PRO A 497 12.35 -8.57 29.09
CA PRO A 497 12.14 -8.80 30.52
C PRO A 497 12.23 -10.29 30.88
N SER A 498 12.78 -10.61 32.05
CA SER A 498 12.83 -11.99 32.55
C SER A 498 11.45 -12.55 32.91
N VAL A 499 10.48 -11.67 33.15
CA VAL A 499 9.07 -11.99 33.39
C VAL A 499 8.23 -11.02 32.57
N CYS A 500 7.36 -11.57 31.72
CA CYS A 500 6.40 -10.76 30.97
C CYS A 500 5.29 -10.26 31.89
N ALA A 501 4.96 -8.98 31.80
CA ALA A 501 3.91 -8.34 32.55
C ALA A 501 2.87 -7.75 31.59
N ALA A 502 1.60 -8.05 31.89
CA ALA A 502 0.42 -7.49 31.25
C ALA A 502 0.24 -6.01 31.66
N THR A 503 1.04 -5.11 31.09
CA THR A 503 1.01 -3.67 31.38
C THR A 503 0.29 -2.87 30.30
N ALA A 504 -0.10 -1.65 30.65
CA ALA A 504 -0.60 -0.64 29.73
C ALA A 504 -0.23 0.74 30.28
N ALA A 505 -0.12 1.74 29.40
CA ALA A 505 0.03 3.14 29.78
C ALA A 505 -1.17 3.95 29.27
N THR A 506 -1.84 4.69 30.15
CA THR A 506 -2.94 5.58 29.74
C THR A 506 -2.41 6.64 28.79
N GLY A 507 -2.96 6.66 27.57
CA GLY A 507 -2.64 7.61 26.52
C GLY A 507 -3.34 8.95 26.71
N THR A 508 -2.75 9.98 26.12
CA THR A 508 -3.37 11.31 25.97
C THR A 508 -3.57 11.57 24.49
N PHE A 509 -4.81 11.85 24.10
CA PHE A 509 -5.21 12.01 22.71
C PHE A 509 -5.66 13.44 22.45
N ALA A 510 -5.33 13.98 21.28
CA ALA A 510 -5.76 15.32 20.88
C ALA A 510 -6.02 15.37 19.37
N PRO A 511 -7.06 16.09 18.91
CA PRO A 511 -7.24 16.39 17.49
C PRO A 511 -6.00 17.04 16.90
N VAL A 512 -5.73 16.74 15.63
CA VAL A 512 -4.58 17.28 14.90
C VAL A 512 -5.09 18.15 13.76
N THR A 513 -4.53 19.36 13.65
CA THR A 513 -4.75 20.24 12.51
C THR A 513 -3.39 20.50 11.87
N PRO A 514 -3.04 19.77 10.79
CA PRO A 514 -1.78 19.99 10.09
C PRO A 514 -1.67 21.43 9.57
N SER A 515 -0.46 21.99 9.64
CA SER A 515 -0.14 23.25 8.98
C SER A 515 -0.06 23.05 7.45
N PRO A 516 -0.33 24.08 6.64
CA PRO A 516 -0.20 23.98 5.19
C PRO A 516 1.18 23.48 4.75
N TRP A 517 1.19 22.54 3.81
CA TRP A 517 2.42 22.05 3.20
C TRP A 517 2.98 23.05 2.18
N PRO A 518 4.31 23.19 2.07
CA PRO A 518 4.93 23.89 0.94
C PRO A 518 4.58 23.20 -0.39
N SER A 519 4.54 23.96 -1.49
CA SER A 519 4.21 23.45 -2.82
C SER A 519 5.19 22.38 -3.32
N THR A 520 6.46 22.45 -2.92
CA THR A 520 7.46 21.40 -3.15
C THR A 520 8.41 21.27 -1.96
N LEU A 521 8.57 20.05 -1.47
CA LEU A 521 9.69 19.64 -0.64
C LEU A 521 10.77 19.02 -1.53
N THR A 522 12.03 19.30 -1.26
CA THR A 522 13.17 18.83 -2.06
C THR A 522 14.23 18.23 -1.16
N SER A 523 14.92 17.20 -1.65
CA SER A 523 16.06 16.63 -0.93
C SER A 523 17.20 17.64 -0.81
N SER A 524 17.77 17.81 0.40
CA SER A 524 18.92 18.68 0.66
C SER A 524 20.25 18.06 0.26
N THR A 525 20.25 16.77 -0.12
CA THR A 525 21.45 16.07 -0.59
C THR A 525 21.48 16.10 -2.12
N PRO A 526 22.54 16.63 -2.78
CA PRO A 526 22.69 16.48 -4.21
C PRO A 526 22.81 14.99 -4.51
N THR A 527 21.78 14.42 -5.13
CA THR A 527 21.82 13.04 -5.57
C THR A 527 22.88 12.97 -6.66
N THR A 528 24.06 12.45 -6.31
CA THR A 528 25.11 12.18 -7.29
C THR A 528 24.73 10.88 -7.97
N THR A 529 23.73 10.93 -8.84
CA THR A 529 23.44 9.81 -9.73
C THR A 529 24.55 9.81 -10.77
N THR A 530 25.55 8.95 -10.59
CA THR A 530 26.44 8.53 -11.67
C THR A 530 25.61 7.68 -12.64
N THR A 531 24.74 8.32 -13.40
CA THR A 531 24.16 7.72 -14.59
C THR A 531 25.29 7.69 -15.62
N SER A 532 25.79 6.51 -15.97
CA SER A 532 26.52 6.34 -17.21
C SER A 532 25.56 6.72 -18.34
N THR A 533 25.63 7.99 -18.77
CA THR A 533 24.96 8.48 -19.96
C THR A 533 25.60 7.85 -21.19
N THR A 534 25.10 6.69 -21.59
CA THR A 534 25.03 6.39 -23.03
C THR A 534 24.04 7.37 -23.62
N THR A 535 24.56 8.37 -24.33
CA THR A 535 23.81 9.33 -25.14
C THR A 535 22.92 8.58 -26.13
N THR A 536 21.64 8.47 -25.80
CA THR A 536 20.60 8.34 -26.81
C THR A 536 19.75 9.59 -26.72
N THR A 537 19.87 10.43 -27.73
CA THR A 537 19.06 11.63 -27.93
C THR A 537 17.62 11.18 -28.21
N THR A 538 16.79 11.07 -27.17
CA THR A 538 15.35 11.05 -27.33
C THR A 538 14.88 12.50 -27.38
N ALA A 539 14.27 12.89 -28.49
CA ALA A 539 13.69 14.21 -28.65
C ALA A 539 12.58 14.41 -27.61
N CYS A 540 12.65 15.51 -26.86
CA CYS A 540 11.59 15.93 -25.95
C CYS A 540 10.35 16.28 -26.78
N HIS A 541 9.23 15.63 -26.45
CA HIS A 541 7.95 15.89 -27.07
C HIS A 541 7.18 16.91 -26.23
N THR A 542 7.14 18.17 -26.68
CA THR A 542 6.26 19.18 -26.09
C THR A 542 4.81 18.82 -26.40
N PRO A 543 3.92 18.65 -25.41
CA PRO A 543 2.51 18.34 -25.67
C PRO A 543 1.84 19.49 -26.41
N ALA A 544 0.91 19.17 -27.32
CA ALA A 544 0.20 20.16 -28.11
C ALA A 544 -0.82 20.97 -27.28
N ALA A 545 -1.30 20.40 -26.18
CA ALA A 545 -2.22 21.04 -25.24
C ALA A 545 -1.88 20.66 -23.79
N VAL A 546 -2.17 21.57 -22.86
CA VAL A 546 -1.99 21.42 -21.41
C VAL A 546 -3.35 21.55 -20.74
N ALA A 547 -3.66 20.67 -19.80
CA ALA A 547 -4.87 20.77 -19.00
C ALA A 547 -4.70 21.85 -17.92
N VAL A 548 -5.29 23.03 -18.13
CA VAL A 548 -5.24 24.19 -17.23
C VAL A 548 -6.47 24.20 -16.34
N SER A 549 -6.28 24.13 -15.03
CA SER A 549 -7.35 24.23 -14.03
C SER A 549 -7.46 25.66 -13.52
N PHE A 550 -8.63 26.27 -13.70
CA PHE A 550 -8.97 27.58 -13.15
C PHE A 550 -9.74 27.40 -11.85
N ASN A 551 -9.22 27.98 -10.78
CA ASN A 551 -9.76 27.92 -9.44
C ASN A 551 -10.16 29.33 -9.00
N GLU A 552 -11.45 29.60 -8.86
CA GLU A 552 -11.96 30.93 -8.55
C GLU A 552 -12.65 30.96 -7.19
N GLN A 553 -12.19 31.87 -6.32
CA GLN A 553 -12.85 32.16 -5.05
C GLN A 553 -13.92 33.23 -5.23
N ALA A 554 -15.19 32.79 -5.33
CA ALA A 554 -16.34 33.66 -5.59
C ALA A 554 -17.54 33.29 -4.70
N THR A 555 -17.86 34.13 -3.71
CA THR A 555 -19.08 33.95 -2.90
C THR A 555 -20.32 34.27 -3.74
N THR A 556 -21.23 33.31 -3.91
CA THR A 556 -22.42 33.42 -4.75
C THR A 556 -23.72 33.21 -3.97
N ASN A 557 -24.82 33.71 -4.50
CA ASN A 557 -26.17 33.42 -4.00
C ASN A 557 -26.71 32.11 -4.60
N VAL A 558 -27.71 31.53 -3.95
CA VAL A 558 -28.40 30.33 -4.45
C VAL A 558 -29.01 30.63 -5.83
N GLY A 559 -28.62 29.84 -6.83
CA GLY A 559 -29.08 29.98 -8.22
C GLY A 559 -28.14 30.79 -9.13
N GLU A 560 -27.01 31.29 -8.62
CA GLU A 560 -25.94 31.88 -9.43
C GLU A 560 -24.95 30.81 -9.89
N THR A 561 -24.43 30.97 -11.12
CA THR A 561 -23.35 30.14 -11.68
C THR A 561 -22.16 31.03 -12.04
N VAL A 562 -20.94 30.59 -11.72
CA VAL A 562 -19.70 31.23 -12.18
C VAL A 562 -19.28 30.63 -13.52
N LEU A 563 -18.92 31.47 -14.47
CA LEU A 563 -18.39 31.08 -15.78
C LEU A 563 -17.08 31.81 -16.09
N LEU A 564 -16.29 31.25 -16.99
CA LEU A 564 -15.03 31.76 -17.50
C LEU A 564 -15.20 32.15 -18.97
N ALA A 565 -14.97 33.42 -19.28
CA ALA A 565 -14.99 33.96 -20.63
C ALA A 565 -13.61 34.51 -20.99
N GLY A 566 -13.17 34.35 -22.24
CA GLY A 566 -11.86 34.83 -22.65
C GLY A 566 -11.69 34.98 -24.14
N SER A 567 -10.50 35.43 -24.55
CA SER A 567 -10.18 35.74 -25.95
C SER A 567 -9.97 34.51 -26.84
N LEU A 568 -9.93 33.30 -26.26
CA LEU A 568 -9.85 32.05 -27.01
C LEU A 568 -11.25 31.55 -27.39
N ASP A 569 -11.35 30.86 -28.53
CA ASP A 569 -12.59 30.18 -28.94
C ASP A 569 -13.05 29.16 -27.90
N ASP A 570 -12.11 28.43 -27.28
CA ASP A 570 -12.36 27.48 -26.18
C ASP A 570 -12.89 28.16 -24.90
N LEU A 571 -12.78 29.49 -24.81
CA LEU A 571 -13.31 30.33 -23.73
C LEU A 571 -14.45 31.24 -24.20
N GLY A 572 -15.05 30.94 -25.36
CA GLY A 572 -16.21 31.64 -25.90
C GLY A 572 -15.93 32.95 -26.62
N GLY A 573 -14.66 33.35 -26.85
CA GLY A 573 -14.32 34.54 -27.63
C GLY A 573 -14.94 35.84 -27.10
N TRP A 574 -15.00 35.99 -25.78
CA TRP A 574 -15.70 37.04 -25.03
C TRP A 574 -17.23 37.06 -25.15
N ASP A 575 -17.86 36.05 -25.76
CA ASP A 575 -19.32 35.88 -25.76
C ASP A 575 -19.79 35.18 -24.46
N PRO A 576 -20.56 35.85 -23.59
CA PRO A 576 -21.05 35.26 -22.34
C PRO A 576 -21.97 34.05 -22.51
N GLU A 577 -22.60 33.88 -23.68
CA GLU A 577 -23.44 32.72 -23.96
C GLU A 577 -22.62 31.46 -24.31
N HIS A 578 -21.34 31.64 -24.65
CA HIS A 578 -20.40 30.57 -24.93
C HIS A 578 -19.29 30.46 -23.86
N ALA A 579 -19.44 31.18 -22.74
CA ALA A 579 -18.52 31.09 -21.61
C ALA A 579 -18.59 29.72 -20.91
N VAL A 580 -17.45 29.27 -20.39
CA VAL A 580 -17.31 27.93 -19.79
C VAL A 580 -17.80 27.96 -18.34
N ALA A 581 -18.79 27.14 -17.99
CA ALA A 581 -19.28 27.06 -16.62
C ALA A 581 -18.28 26.37 -15.68
N LEU A 582 -18.06 26.95 -14.50
CA LEU A 582 -17.30 26.33 -13.41
C LEU A 582 -18.21 25.44 -12.56
N SER A 583 -17.60 24.45 -11.92
CA SER A 583 -18.22 23.55 -10.95
C SER A 583 -18.15 24.14 -9.55
N ALA A 584 -19.28 24.12 -8.83
CA ALA A 584 -19.36 24.39 -7.39
C ALA A 584 -19.05 23.15 -6.53
N GLY A 585 -18.48 22.08 -7.11
CA GLY A 585 -18.29 20.80 -6.40
C GLY A 585 -17.41 20.87 -5.15
N ALA A 586 -16.53 21.88 -5.08
CA ALA A 586 -15.67 22.15 -3.93
C ALA A 586 -16.13 23.35 -3.08
N TYR A 587 -17.31 23.92 -3.38
CA TYR A 587 -17.81 25.13 -2.74
C TYR A 587 -18.30 24.85 -1.31
N THR A 588 -17.83 25.64 -0.35
CA THR A 588 -18.39 25.72 1.00
C THR A 588 -18.53 27.18 1.45
N PRO A 589 -19.39 27.51 2.43
CA PRO A 589 -19.49 28.88 2.94
C PRO A 589 -18.15 29.45 3.47
N SER A 590 -17.25 28.59 3.94
CA SER A 590 -15.90 28.95 4.41
C SER A 590 -14.83 28.93 3.32
N ASN A 591 -15.11 28.34 2.17
CA ASN A 591 -14.22 28.25 1.01
C ASN A 591 -15.07 28.27 -0.28
N PRO A 592 -15.41 29.46 -0.81
CA PRO A 592 -16.35 29.62 -1.91
C PRO A 592 -15.69 29.32 -3.27
N LEU A 593 -15.10 28.13 -3.39
CA LEU A 593 -14.28 27.71 -4.52
C LEU A 593 -15.13 27.15 -5.67
N TRP A 594 -14.91 27.70 -6.86
CA TRP A 594 -15.42 27.24 -8.14
C TRP A 594 -14.26 26.76 -9.01
N THR A 595 -14.41 25.65 -9.73
CA THR A 595 -13.31 25.09 -10.53
C THR A 595 -13.72 24.65 -11.93
N VAL A 596 -12.81 24.75 -12.89
CA VAL A 596 -12.92 24.10 -14.21
C VAL A 596 -11.55 23.76 -14.77
N THR A 597 -11.42 22.62 -15.46
CA THR A 597 -10.18 22.24 -16.15
C THR A 597 -10.41 22.18 -17.65
N LEU A 598 -9.57 22.86 -18.42
CA LEU A 598 -9.65 22.97 -19.88
C LEU A 598 -8.33 22.55 -20.52
N ALA A 599 -8.39 21.76 -21.59
CA ALA A 599 -7.22 21.45 -22.40
C ALA A 599 -6.95 22.61 -23.36
N LEU A 600 -5.97 23.46 -23.05
CA LEU A 600 -5.63 24.65 -23.83
C LEU A 600 -4.31 24.45 -24.60
N PRO A 601 -4.15 25.03 -25.81
CA PRO A 601 -2.92 24.86 -26.60
C PRO A 601 -1.68 25.38 -25.86
N ALA A 602 -0.62 24.57 -25.83
CA ALA A 602 0.61 24.89 -25.09
C ALA A 602 1.30 26.15 -25.66
N GLY A 603 1.77 27.04 -24.80
CA GLY A 603 2.45 28.29 -25.19
C GLY A 603 1.51 29.42 -25.65
N THR A 604 0.19 29.22 -25.65
CA THR A 604 -0.77 30.25 -26.04
C THR A 604 -0.99 31.26 -24.92
N ALA A 605 -0.77 32.54 -25.22
CA ALA A 605 -1.14 33.66 -24.36
C ALA A 605 -2.54 34.16 -24.71
N PHE A 606 -3.37 34.42 -23.70
CA PHE A 606 -4.73 34.92 -23.87
C PHE A 606 -5.18 35.74 -22.66
N GLU A 607 -6.29 36.45 -22.84
CA GLU A 607 -6.96 37.17 -21.77
C GLU A 607 -8.28 36.50 -21.39
N TYR A 608 -8.68 36.62 -20.12
CA TYR A 608 -9.93 36.05 -19.61
C TYR A 608 -10.51 36.88 -18.46
N LYS A 609 -11.76 36.61 -18.12
CA LYS A 609 -12.47 37.09 -16.94
C LYS A 609 -13.49 36.07 -16.44
N TYR A 610 -13.77 36.13 -15.15
CA TYR A 610 -14.93 35.46 -14.58
C TYR A 610 -16.21 36.30 -14.75
N ILE A 611 -17.31 35.61 -14.99
CA ILE A 611 -18.65 36.19 -15.04
C ILE A 611 -19.58 35.39 -14.13
N ARG A 612 -20.58 36.07 -13.55
CA ARG A 612 -21.68 35.43 -12.82
C ARG A 612 -22.94 35.53 -13.66
N ARG A 613 -23.63 34.41 -13.81
CA ARG A 613 -24.98 34.37 -14.37
C ARG A 613 -25.96 34.14 -13.23
N ALA A 614 -26.87 35.09 -13.01
CA ALA A 614 -27.92 34.97 -12.01
C ALA A 614 -29.07 34.08 -12.53
N ALA A 615 -29.96 33.66 -11.63
CA ALA A 615 -31.09 32.78 -11.95
C ALA A 615 -32.06 33.37 -12.99
N ASP A 616 -32.11 34.70 -13.15
CA ASP A 616 -32.90 35.41 -14.16
C ASP A 616 -32.19 35.56 -15.53
N GLY A 617 -30.98 35.03 -15.64
CA GLY A 617 -30.14 35.10 -16.84
C GLY A 617 -29.30 36.36 -16.95
N SER A 618 -29.37 37.31 -16.00
CA SER A 618 -28.51 38.49 -16.00
C SER A 618 -27.03 38.12 -15.77
N ILE A 619 -26.13 38.84 -16.44
CA ILE A 619 -24.69 38.56 -16.42
C ILE A 619 -23.95 39.73 -15.78
N VAL A 620 -23.09 39.43 -14.81
CA VAL A 620 -22.21 40.37 -14.12
C VAL A 620 -20.76 39.94 -14.37
N TRP A 621 -19.98 40.83 -14.96
CA TRP A 621 -18.54 40.63 -15.13
C TRP A 621 -17.79 41.05 -13.86
N GLU A 622 -16.67 40.39 -13.57
CA GLU A 622 -15.72 40.90 -12.59
C GLU A 622 -15.09 42.23 -13.05
N SER A 623 -14.56 42.99 -12.08
CA SER A 623 -14.02 44.32 -12.34
C SER A 623 -12.77 44.31 -13.24
N ASP A 624 -12.46 45.45 -13.87
CA ASP A 624 -11.26 45.62 -14.70
C ASP A 624 -9.97 45.62 -13.85
N PRO A 625 -8.80 45.23 -14.41
CA PRO A 625 -8.56 44.85 -15.82
C PRO A 625 -8.84 43.36 -16.10
N ASN A 626 -8.87 43.00 -17.39
CA ASN A 626 -8.82 41.60 -17.83
C ASN A 626 -7.63 40.87 -17.18
N ARG A 627 -7.80 39.57 -16.91
CA ARG A 627 -6.71 38.68 -16.51
C ARG A 627 -5.98 38.21 -17.76
N ALA A 628 -4.68 37.92 -17.63
CA ALA A 628 -3.87 37.42 -18.73
C ALA A 628 -3.12 36.17 -18.26
N TYR A 629 -3.15 35.12 -19.08
CA TYR A 629 -2.50 33.85 -18.80
C TYR A 629 -1.75 33.35 -20.03
N THR A 630 -0.60 32.72 -19.81
CA THR A 630 0.15 32.00 -20.87
C THR A 630 0.20 30.53 -20.50
N VAL A 631 -0.38 29.68 -21.34
CA VAL A 631 -0.31 28.23 -21.14
C VAL A 631 1.17 27.81 -21.15
N PRO A 632 1.65 27.10 -20.13
CA PRO A 632 3.06 26.76 -20.06
C PRO A 632 3.48 25.85 -21.22
N VAL A 633 4.74 25.95 -21.61
CA VAL A 633 5.33 25.13 -22.67
C VAL A 633 6.63 24.54 -22.14
N GLY A 634 6.72 23.22 -22.12
CA GLY A 634 7.87 22.50 -21.59
C GLY A 634 7.77 20.99 -21.82
N CYS A 635 8.89 20.29 -21.68
CA CYS A 635 8.91 18.83 -21.73
C CYS A 635 8.02 18.27 -20.62
N ASP A 636 7.08 17.38 -20.99
CA ASP A 636 6.20 16.68 -20.06
C ASP A 636 5.28 17.59 -19.19
N VAL A 637 5.13 18.86 -19.56
CA VAL A 637 4.16 19.76 -18.91
C VAL A 637 2.76 19.50 -19.47
N VAL A 638 2.02 18.60 -18.84
CA VAL A 638 0.68 18.18 -19.28
C VAL A 638 -0.46 18.82 -18.49
N THR A 639 -0.19 19.45 -17.34
CA THR A 639 -1.17 20.12 -16.48
C THR A 639 -0.64 21.45 -15.94
N ALA A 640 -1.54 22.40 -15.68
CA ALA A 640 -1.25 23.66 -15.00
C ALA A 640 -2.45 24.11 -14.16
N THR A 641 -2.24 25.02 -13.21
CA THR A 641 -3.30 25.60 -12.37
C THR A 641 -3.16 27.10 -12.33
N GLU A 642 -4.29 27.80 -12.36
CA GLU A 642 -4.42 29.24 -12.15
C GLU A 642 -5.42 29.48 -11.01
N ASP A 643 -4.95 30.11 -9.93
CA ASP A 643 -5.75 30.40 -8.74
C ASP A 643 -6.11 31.88 -8.68
N ASP A 644 -7.40 32.17 -8.61
CA ASP A 644 -7.98 33.50 -8.65
C ASP A 644 -8.96 33.76 -7.50
N SER A 645 -9.25 35.04 -7.30
CA SER A 645 -10.32 35.52 -6.44
C SER A 645 -11.10 36.62 -7.14
N TRP A 646 -12.42 36.63 -6.97
CA TRP A 646 -13.33 37.55 -7.65
C TRP A 646 -12.93 39.02 -7.45
N ARG A 647 -12.86 39.78 -8.56
CA ARG A 647 -12.47 41.20 -8.57
C ARG A 647 -13.65 42.18 -8.56
#